data_AF-G3T9M6-F1
#
_entry.id   AF-G3T9M6-F1
#
_cell.length_a   1.000
_cell.length_b   1.000
_cell.length_c   1.000
_cell.angle_alpha   90.00
_cell.angle_beta   90.00
_cell.angle_gamma   90.00
#
_symmetry.space_group_name_H-M   'P 1'
#
loop_
_entity.id
_entity.type
_entity.pdbx_description
1 polymer ?
#
loop_
_entity_poly.entity_id
_entity_poly.type
_entity_poly.pdbx_seq_one_letter_code
_entity_poly.pdbx_strand_id
1 'polypeptide(L)'
;LFLLVDFCLLCCIDFLLTEGRTVTPLCQKGYFPCGNLTKCLPRAFHCDGVNDCGNGADEENCGDSSGWVTIWGAVHGRAGSGAVTQECFLNQYPHHCDCRDTELECINADFRSVPRISSNVTLLSLKKNKIHSLPDKVFIQYTQLKNMFLQHNCIRHISRGAFFGLYKLQILYLSHNHITTLRPGVFKDLHHLTWLILDDNPIARISQRSFAGLNSLFFLSMVNNYLEALPNQMCARMPQLNWMDLEGNRIKYLSNSTFLSCSSLTVLFLPRNQIDFVPEKTFSSLQNLGELNLSDNLITELPPHIFNDLKLLQKLNLSSNPLGYLHKNQFESLEQLQSLDLERIEIPNISTQMFQPMKNLSYIYFKNFRYCSYAPHVRMCMPLTDGISSFEDLLANNILRIFVWVIAFVTCFGNLFVIAMRSFVKAENTTHAMSIKILCCADCLMGVYLFSVGFFDIKYRGQYQKYASLWMESLPCRLLGCLAMLSTEVSVLLLTYLTLEKFLVIVFPFSNVRPGKRQTAFILIGIWIAGLLIAVIPFWNEDYFGNFYGKNGVCFPLYYEQTEDTGSKGYSLGIFLGVNFLAFLIIVFSYITMFCSIQKTALQTSEVRNHIGRDVVMANRFFFIVFSDAICWIPVFVTNILSLLRVEIPGTITSWIVIFFLPVNSALNPVLYTLTTSLFKDKVIQLLHKHRGKSIFKMKKKVSASIVWADDSLKLGVNKITPGDSVRKPLS
;
A
#
# COMPACT_ATOMS: atom_id res chain seq x y z
N LEU A 1 -37.52 19.70 63.73
CA LEU A 1 -36.97 20.64 62.71
C LEU A 1 -35.61 21.24 63.14
N PHE A 2 -34.76 20.50 63.86
CA PHE A 2 -33.54 21.05 64.48
C PHE A 2 -32.34 20.07 64.40
N LEU A 3 -32.35 19.19 63.38
CA LEU A 3 -31.31 18.18 63.11
C LEU A 3 -30.99 18.07 61.61
N LEU A 4 -31.41 19.08 60.82
CA LEU A 4 -31.22 19.14 59.36
C LEU A 4 -30.48 20.41 58.91
N VAL A 5 -30.06 21.27 59.85
CA VAL A 5 -29.36 22.52 59.57
C VAL A 5 -27.84 22.32 59.66
N ASP A 6 -27.36 21.67 60.72
CA ASP A 6 -25.91 21.47 60.97
C ASP A 6 -25.22 20.61 59.90
N PHE A 7 -25.94 19.67 59.28
CA PHE A 7 -25.40 18.84 58.20
C PHE A 7 -25.17 19.63 56.89
N CYS A 8 -25.81 20.79 56.74
CA CYS A 8 -25.69 21.60 55.52
C CYS A 8 -24.49 22.57 55.59
N LEU A 9 -23.99 22.91 56.79
CA LEU A 9 -22.91 23.89 56.94
C LEU A 9 -21.51 23.32 56.73
N LEU A 10 -21.25 22.05 57.09
CA LEU A 10 -19.96 21.41 56.82
C LEU A 10 -19.68 21.21 55.32
N CYS A 11 -20.73 20.93 54.53
CA CYS A 11 -20.57 20.57 53.11
C CYS A 11 -20.17 21.75 52.19
N CYS A 12 -20.13 22.99 52.71
CA CYS A 12 -19.81 24.19 51.93
C CYS A 12 -18.40 24.76 52.17
N ILE A 13 -17.58 24.17 53.04
CA ILE A 13 -16.24 24.71 53.38
C ILE A 13 -15.10 24.02 52.61
N ASP A 14 -15.23 22.74 52.26
CA ASP A 14 -14.20 22.00 51.50
C ASP A 14 -14.08 22.39 50.01
N PHE A 15 -14.95 23.25 49.48
CA PHE A 15 -14.97 23.60 48.04
C PHE A 15 -14.04 24.77 47.65
N LEU A 16 -13.10 25.19 48.50
CA LEU A 16 -12.25 26.37 48.25
C LEU A 16 -10.73 26.17 48.37
N LEU A 17 -10.22 24.95 48.63
CA LEU A 17 -8.78 24.68 48.71
C LEU A 17 -8.34 23.35 48.07
N THR A 18 -8.39 23.26 46.73
CA THR A 18 -7.48 22.40 45.96
C THR A 18 -7.01 23.10 44.70
N GLU A 19 -5.75 23.55 44.69
CA GLU A 19 -5.08 24.03 43.49
C GLU A 19 -4.72 22.88 42.52
N GLY A 20 -4.71 23.17 41.23
CA GLY A 20 -3.68 22.61 40.33
C GLY A 20 -3.63 21.10 40.12
N ARG A 21 -4.75 20.42 39.86
CA ARG A 21 -4.72 19.11 39.14
C ARG A 21 -5.63 19.11 37.93
N THR A 22 -5.02 18.99 36.75
CA THR A 22 -5.70 18.77 35.47
C THR A 22 -6.31 17.37 35.44
N VAL A 23 -7.60 17.28 35.73
CA VAL A 23 -8.37 16.05 35.55
C VAL A 23 -8.53 15.80 34.05
N THR A 24 -7.78 14.84 33.51
CA THR A 24 -8.06 14.32 32.16
C THR A 24 -9.45 13.67 32.17
N PRO A 25 -10.36 14.06 31.25
CA PRO A 25 -11.71 13.51 31.24
C PRO A 25 -11.66 12.02 30.88
N LEU A 26 -12.35 11.20 31.67
CA LEU A 26 -12.27 9.74 31.59
C LEU A 26 -13.06 9.18 30.39
N CYS A 27 -12.50 9.34 29.19
CA CYS A 27 -13.07 8.82 27.95
C CYS A 27 -13.26 7.29 27.98
N GLN A 28 -14.25 6.79 27.25
CA GLN A 28 -14.46 5.35 27.09
C GLN A 28 -13.35 4.72 26.24
N LYS A 29 -13.06 3.42 26.42
CA LYS A 29 -12.02 2.72 25.63
C LYS A 29 -12.30 2.85 24.13
N GLY A 30 -11.31 3.27 23.34
CA GLY A 30 -11.43 3.60 21.92
C GLY A 30 -11.73 5.08 21.62
N TYR A 31 -12.00 5.89 22.65
CA TYR A 31 -12.18 7.34 22.55
C TYR A 31 -11.06 8.08 23.29
N PHE A 32 -10.63 9.22 22.75
CA PHE A 32 -9.52 10.03 23.27
C PHE A 32 -9.97 11.48 23.49
N PRO A 33 -9.41 12.19 24.49
CA PRO A 33 -9.84 13.54 24.84
C PRO A 33 -9.29 14.58 23.86
N CYS A 34 -10.08 15.63 23.59
CA CYS A 34 -9.69 16.80 22.81
C CYS A 34 -8.76 17.74 23.60
N GLY A 35 -7.60 17.22 24.02
CA GLY A 35 -6.70 17.88 24.96
C GLY A 35 -7.37 18.11 26.32
N ASN A 36 -7.47 19.36 26.75
CA ASN A 36 -8.12 19.75 28.01
C ASN A 36 -9.66 19.89 27.92
N LEU A 37 -10.27 19.63 26.76
CA LEU A 37 -11.73 19.67 26.61
C LEU A 37 -12.39 18.38 27.09
N THR A 38 -13.59 18.48 27.69
CA THR A 38 -14.43 17.33 28.07
C THR A 38 -15.02 16.55 26.90
N LYS A 39 -14.78 17.00 25.66
CA LYS A 39 -15.13 16.28 24.43
C LYS A 39 -14.14 15.14 24.19
N CYS A 40 -14.66 13.92 24.03
CA CYS A 40 -13.90 12.77 23.56
C CYS A 40 -14.27 12.46 22.12
N LEU A 41 -13.29 12.16 21.25
CA LEU A 41 -13.51 11.70 19.88
C LEU A 41 -13.16 10.20 19.73
N PRO A 42 -13.81 9.46 18.82
CA PRO A 42 -13.35 8.13 18.42
C PRO A 42 -11.98 8.20 17.76
N ARG A 43 -11.18 7.13 17.86
CA ARG A 43 -9.82 7.05 17.27
C ARG A 43 -9.73 7.39 15.76
N ALA A 44 -10.83 7.27 15.01
CA ALA A 44 -10.86 7.59 13.59
C ALA A 44 -10.80 9.10 13.27
N PHE A 45 -11.13 9.96 14.24
CA PHE A 45 -11.17 11.42 14.11
C PHE A 45 -9.98 12.06 14.86
N HIS A 46 -8.80 11.51 14.63
CA HIS A 46 -7.52 12.01 15.10
C HIS A 46 -6.50 11.78 13.99
N CYS A 47 -5.83 12.84 13.54
CA CYS A 47 -4.85 12.80 12.46
C CYS A 47 -5.46 12.45 11.09
N ASP A 48 -6.68 12.92 10.83
CA ASP A 48 -7.36 12.77 9.54
C ASP A 48 -7.27 14.02 8.64
N GLY A 49 -6.70 15.11 9.17
CA GLY A 49 -6.60 16.42 8.51
C GLY A 49 -7.74 17.39 8.86
N VAL A 50 -8.65 17.03 9.78
CA VAL A 50 -9.82 17.82 10.15
C VAL A 50 -9.77 18.19 11.65
N ASN A 51 -10.09 19.44 11.96
CA ASN A 51 -10.20 19.93 13.34
C ASN A 51 -11.63 19.71 13.87
N ASP A 52 -11.95 18.46 14.22
CA ASP A 52 -13.22 18.08 14.85
C ASP A 52 -13.29 18.48 16.32
N CYS A 53 -12.18 18.57 17.03
CA CYS A 53 -12.09 19.02 18.42
C CYS A 53 -12.39 20.53 18.57
N GLY A 54 -12.29 21.30 17.49
CA GLY A 54 -12.40 22.76 17.45
C GLY A 54 -11.13 23.49 17.85
N ASN A 55 -10.28 22.89 18.69
CA ASN A 55 -9.01 23.45 19.16
C ASN A 55 -7.75 22.89 18.44
N GLY A 56 -7.89 21.93 17.53
CA GLY A 56 -6.78 21.30 16.80
C GLY A 56 -6.00 20.23 17.58
N ALA A 57 -6.39 19.90 18.82
CA ALA A 57 -5.69 18.92 19.66
C ALA A 57 -5.82 17.46 19.14
N ASP A 58 -6.76 17.23 18.24
CA ASP A 58 -6.92 16.03 17.41
C ASP A 58 -5.78 15.84 16.40
N GLU A 59 -5.34 16.95 15.80
CA GLU A 59 -4.27 17.02 14.79
C GLU A 59 -2.86 17.28 15.38
N GLU A 60 -2.76 17.49 16.69
CA GLU A 60 -1.48 17.61 17.40
C GLU A 60 -0.81 16.25 17.64
N ASN A 61 0.49 16.15 17.33
CA ASN A 61 1.32 14.93 17.46
C ASN A 61 0.83 13.74 16.62
N CYS A 62 0.69 13.96 15.30
CA CYS A 62 0.26 12.94 14.35
C CYS A 62 1.38 12.11 13.69
N GLY A 63 2.61 12.60 13.74
CA GLY A 63 3.79 11.80 13.39
C GLY A 63 4.41 11.18 14.65
N ASP A 64 4.92 9.95 14.56
CA ASP A 64 5.70 9.34 15.64
C ASP A 64 7.08 10.00 15.79
N SER A 65 7.07 11.16 16.42
CA SER A 65 8.24 11.91 16.88
C SER A 65 8.81 11.40 18.21
N SER A 66 8.27 10.31 18.76
CA SER A 66 8.84 9.68 19.96
C SER A 66 10.20 9.05 19.64
N GLY A 67 11.05 8.94 20.66
CA GLY A 67 12.47 8.65 20.49
C GLY A 67 13.32 9.91 20.31
N TRP A 68 14.55 9.73 19.84
CA TRP A 68 15.63 10.70 20.01
C TRP A 68 15.49 12.00 19.21
N VAL A 69 14.61 12.07 18.19
CA VAL A 69 14.43 13.26 17.35
C VAL A 69 14.10 14.51 18.18
N THR A 70 13.30 14.37 19.23
CA THR A 70 12.97 15.46 20.17
C THR A 70 14.18 15.91 21.01
N ILE A 71 15.01 14.95 21.45
CA ILE A 71 16.22 15.21 22.25
C ILE A 71 17.29 15.92 21.39
N TRP A 72 17.51 15.44 20.17
CA TRP A 72 18.44 16.08 19.22
C TRP A 72 18.03 17.49 18.85
N GLY A 73 16.72 17.75 18.70
CA GLY A 73 16.18 19.09 18.44
C GLY A 73 16.47 20.09 19.56
N ALA A 74 16.52 19.63 20.81
CA ALA A 74 16.91 20.46 21.96
C ALA A 74 18.43 20.70 22.03
N VAL A 75 19.25 19.71 21.67
CA VAL A 75 20.73 19.82 21.71
C VAL A 75 21.30 20.62 20.52
N HIS A 76 20.65 20.57 19.35
CA HIS A 76 21.08 21.27 18.12
C HIS A 76 20.12 22.39 17.70
N GLY A 77 19.32 22.91 18.64
CA GLY A 77 18.28 23.89 18.41
C GLY A 77 18.81 25.20 17.83
N ARG A 78 18.86 25.27 16.49
CA ARG A 78 19.39 26.38 15.68
C ARG A 78 20.83 26.76 16.03
N ALA A 79 21.77 26.19 15.28
CA ALA A 79 22.97 26.94 14.90
C ALA A 79 22.54 28.19 14.12
N GLY A 80 22.24 29.27 14.85
CA GLY A 80 21.71 30.49 14.28
C GLY A 80 22.71 31.12 13.31
N SER A 81 22.20 31.67 12.21
CA SER A 81 22.97 32.51 11.29
C SER A 81 23.27 33.87 11.93
N GLY A 82 24.08 33.87 13.00
CA GLY A 82 24.67 35.07 13.55
C GLY A 82 25.62 35.68 12.52
N ALA A 83 25.51 36.99 12.30
CA ALA A 83 26.44 37.70 11.44
C ALA A 83 27.80 37.81 12.16
N VAL A 84 28.74 36.93 11.78
CA VAL A 84 30.13 36.94 12.25
C VAL A 84 31.02 37.55 11.17
N THR A 85 32.08 38.23 11.58
CA THR A 85 32.99 39.01 10.74
C THR A 85 33.67 38.19 9.65
N GLN A 86 33.87 38.81 8.48
CA GLN A 86 34.39 38.14 7.28
C GLN A 86 35.92 38.18 7.18
N GLU A 87 36.61 38.22 8.31
CA GLU A 87 38.07 38.27 8.41
C GLU A 87 38.67 36.88 8.69
N CYS A 88 39.96 36.71 8.40
CA CYS A 88 40.67 35.44 8.57
C CYS A 88 41.93 35.62 9.42
N PHE A 89 42.01 34.91 10.55
CA PHE A 89 43.14 34.93 11.47
C PHE A 89 44.11 33.74 11.26
N LEU A 90 44.08 33.08 10.09
CA LEU A 90 44.98 31.99 9.73
C LEU A 90 46.14 32.50 8.87
N ASN A 91 47.36 32.54 9.44
CA ASN A 91 48.56 33.06 8.76
C ASN A 91 49.02 32.23 7.53
N GLN A 92 48.46 31.04 7.31
CA GLN A 92 48.80 30.17 6.19
C GLN A 92 47.64 29.22 5.85
N TYR A 93 47.13 29.30 4.63
CA TYR A 93 46.18 28.36 4.04
C TYR A 93 46.25 28.39 2.49
N PRO A 94 45.75 27.37 1.77
CA PRO A 94 45.73 27.37 0.30
C PRO A 94 44.66 28.29 -0.30
N HIS A 95 44.94 28.91 -1.45
CA HIS A 95 43.99 29.78 -2.18
C HIS A 95 42.68 29.10 -2.64
N HIS A 96 42.60 27.77 -2.61
CA HIS A 96 41.39 27.00 -2.94
C HIS A 96 40.58 26.61 -1.69
N CYS A 97 40.73 27.35 -0.60
CA CYS A 97 40.01 27.15 0.65
C CYS A 97 39.46 28.49 1.17
N ASP A 98 38.19 28.48 1.58
CA ASP A 98 37.58 29.62 2.25
C ASP A 98 37.98 29.63 3.73
N CYS A 99 38.34 30.79 4.27
CA CYS A 99 38.70 31.00 5.67
C CYS A 99 37.72 31.99 6.33
N ARG A 100 37.31 31.70 7.57
CA ARG A 100 36.51 32.61 8.42
C ARG A 100 36.98 32.46 9.87
N ASP A 101 37.38 33.54 10.52
CA ASP A 101 38.03 33.57 11.83
C ASP A 101 39.20 32.57 11.94
N THR A 102 38.95 31.35 12.44
CA THR A 102 39.92 30.23 12.55
C THR A 102 39.38 28.92 11.97
N GLU A 103 38.31 28.99 11.19
CA GLU A 103 37.67 27.90 10.46
C GLU A 103 38.15 27.90 9.00
N LEU A 104 38.42 26.72 8.45
CA LEU A 104 38.93 26.55 7.08
C LEU A 104 38.15 25.49 6.31
N GLU A 105 37.54 25.89 5.19
CA GLU A 105 36.77 25.03 4.28
C GLU A 105 37.44 24.90 2.91
N CYS A 106 38.13 23.78 2.70
CA CYS A 106 38.76 23.36 1.45
C CYS A 106 37.86 22.35 0.70
N ILE A 107 36.69 22.78 0.20
CA ILE A 107 35.71 21.87 -0.43
C ILE A 107 35.99 21.74 -1.93
N ASN A 108 36.03 20.51 -2.46
CA ASN A 108 36.20 20.25 -3.91
C ASN A 108 37.45 20.89 -4.53
N ALA A 109 38.57 20.86 -3.80
CA ALA A 109 39.85 21.46 -4.16
C ALA A 109 40.91 20.42 -4.63
N ASP A 110 40.47 19.21 -5.00
CA ASP A 110 41.27 18.12 -5.57
C ASP A 110 42.48 17.62 -4.76
N PHE A 111 42.55 17.98 -3.47
CA PHE A 111 43.66 17.60 -2.59
C PHE A 111 43.82 16.07 -2.48
N ARG A 112 45.03 15.57 -2.78
CA ARG A 112 45.42 14.15 -2.65
C ARG A 112 45.98 13.78 -1.28
N SER A 113 46.34 14.79 -0.49
CA SER A 113 46.86 14.70 0.88
C SER A 113 46.45 15.94 1.66
N VAL A 114 46.54 15.88 2.99
CA VAL A 114 46.25 17.02 3.87
C VAL A 114 47.20 18.19 3.54
N PRO A 115 46.71 19.40 3.25
CA PRO A 115 47.56 20.57 2.99
C PRO A 115 48.24 21.06 4.29
N ARG A 116 49.32 21.84 4.15
CA ARG A 116 49.94 22.57 5.27
C ARG A 116 49.12 23.83 5.54
N ILE A 117 48.70 24.01 6.79
CA ILE A 117 47.84 25.11 7.25
C ILE A 117 48.34 25.65 8.59
N SER A 118 47.81 26.77 9.06
CA SER A 118 48.20 27.38 10.34
C SER A 118 47.78 26.55 11.57
N SER A 119 48.56 26.63 12.66
CA SER A 119 48.40 25.78 13.86
C SER A 119 47.24 26.19 14.78
N ASN A 120 46.68 27.40 14.60
CA ASN A 120 45.56 27.94 15.36
C ASN A 120 44.16 27.57 14.80
N VAL A 121 44.10 26.75 13.75
CA VAL A 121 42.84 26.26 13.17
C VAL A 121 41.96 25.54 14.20
N THR A 122 40.67 25.87 14.23
CA THR A 122 39.67 25.30 15.16
C THR A 122 38.66 24.39 14.46
N LEU A 123 38.35 24.66 13.19
CA LEU A 123 37.56 23.81 12.29
C LEU A 123 38.34 23.56 11.00
N LEU A 124 38.48 22.31 10.60
CA LEU A 124 39.13 21.90 9.34
C LEU A 124 38.17 21.04 8.51
N SER A 125 37.82 21.54 7.35
CA SER A 125 36.90 20.90 6.41
C SER A 125 37.59 20.63 5.09
N LEU A 126 37.88 19.35 4.82
CA LEU A 126 38.50 18.84 3.58
C LEU A 126 37.51 17.96 2.81
N LYS A 127 36.22 18.30 2.85
CA LYS A 127 35.11 17.56 2.23
C LYS A 127 35.26 17.48 0.70
N LYS A 128 34.84 16.38 0.08
CA LYS A 128 34.83 16.21 -1.40
C LYS A 128 36.21 16.38 -2.06
N ASN A 129 37.27 15.81 -1.48
CA ASN A 129 38.62 15.82 -2.05
C ASN A 129 39.05 14.40 -2.48
N LYS A 130 40.31 14.24 -2.86
CA LYS A 130 40.89 12.99 -3.39
C LYS A 130 41.93 12.40 -2.43
N ILE A 131 41.78 12.63 -1.13
CA ILE A 131 42.74 12.20 -0.10
C ILE A 131 42.72 10.68 0.01
N HIS A 132 43.87 10.02 -0.16
CA HIS A 132 43.96 8.55 -0.19
C HIS A 132 44.36 7.88 1.14
N SER A 133 45.07 8.60 2.02
CA SER A 133 45.54 8.06 3.30
C SER A 133 45.82 9.16 4.32
N LEU A 134 45.80 8.78 5.60
CA LEU A 134 46.20 9.63 6.73
C LEU A 134 47.47 9.04 7.37
N PRO A 135 48.67 9.59 7.09
CA PRO A 135 49.92 9.10 7.67
C PRO A 135 50.08 9.53 9.14
N ASP A 136 51.02 8.91 9.85
CA ASP A 136 51.27 9.22 11.26
C ASP A 136 51.64 10.69 11.48
N LYS A 137 51.11 11.27 12.56
CA LYS A 137 51.34 12.66 13.01
C LYS A 137 50.91 13.75 12.01
N VAL A 138 50.13 13.44 10.97
CA VAL A 138 49.73 14.41 9.93
C VAL A 138 48.97 15.64 10.47
N PHE A 139 48.29 15.51 11.61
CA PHE A 139 47.56 16.61 12.27
C PHE A 139 48.23 17.14 13.56
N ILE A 140 49.43 16.70 13.91
CA ILE A 140 50.03 16.93 15.25
C ILE A 140 50.25 18.41 15.63
N GLN A 141 50.30 19.30 14.62
CA GLN A 141 50.49 20.74 14.83
C GLN A 141 49.18 21.48 15.15
N TYR A 142 48.01 20.88 14.87
CA TYR A 142 46.70 21.52 14.93
C TYR A 142 46.02 21.30 16.30
N THR A 143 46.75 21.63 17.38
CA THR A 143 46.35 21.31 18.77
C THR A 143 45.08 22.01 19.26
N GLN A 144 44.59 23.03 18.54
CA GLN A 144 43.35 23.75 18.87
C GLN A 144 42.12 23.24 18.10
N LEU A 145 42.30 22.25 17.22
CA LEU A 145 41.26 21.72 16.36
C LEU A 145 40.16 21.01 17.16
N LYS A 146 38.91 21.47 17.00
CA LYS A 146 37.70 20.90 17.60
C LYS A 146 36.91 20.06 16.60
N ASN A 147 36.78 20.54 15.36
CA ASN A 147 35.90 19.96 14.36
C ASN A 147 36.71 19.56 13.11
N MET A 148 36.65 18.28 12.72
CA MET A 148 37.33 17.77 11.53
C MET A 148 36.34 17.06 10.59
N PHE A 149 36.31 17.50 9.33
CA PHE A 149 35.44 16.96 8.28
C PHE A 149 36.27 16.41 7.12
N LEU A 150 36.28 15.08 6.96
CA LEU A 150 37.01 14.35 5.91
C LEU A 150 36.07 13.54 4.99
N GLN A 151 34.75 13.75 5.06
CA GLN A 151 33.80 12.96 4.29
C GLN A 151 33.89 13.19 2.78
N HIS A 152 33.45 12.18 2.01
CA HIS A 152 33.58 12.15 0.54
C HIS A 152 35.05 12.30 0.11
N ASN A 153 35.89 11.34 0.51
CA ASN A 153 37.29 11.24 0.10
C ASN A 153 37.61 9.81 -0.32
N CYS A 154 38.86 9.54 -0.71
CA CYS A 154 39.31 8.23 -1.14
C CYS A 154 40.13 7.49 -0.06
N ILE A 155 39.92 7.80 1.23
CA ILE A 155 40.80 7.34 2.33
C ILE A 155 40.66 5.83 2.49
N ARG A 156 41.73 5.10 2.18
CA ARG A 156 41.81 3.63 2.36
C ARG A 156 42.53 3.22 3.64
N HIS A 157 43.48 4.05 4.08
CA HIS A 157 44.40 3.70 5.16
C HIS A 157 44.58 4.88 6.13
N ILE A 158 44.28 4.63 7.40
CA ILE A 158 44.55 5.54 8.52
C ILE A 158 45.66 4.89 9.34
N SER A 159 46.79 5.57 9.53
CA SER A 159 47.85 5.06 10.39
C SER A 159 47.54 5.27 11.87
N ARG A 160 48.22 4.50 12.73
CA ARG A 160 47.85 4.37 14.16
C ARG A 160 48.00 5.69 14.92
N GLY A 161 48.94 6.54 14.51
CA GLY A 161 49.19 7.86 15.08
C GLY A 161 48.73 9.01 14.19
N ALA A 162 47.81 8.79 13.25
CA ALA A 162 47.32 9.85 12.36
C ALA A 162 46.72 11.04 13.14
N PHE A 163 45.94 10.74 14.19
CA PHE A 163 45.24 11.72 15.02
C PHE A 163 45.97 12.08 16.33
N PHE A 164 47.26 11.75 16.46
CA PHE A 164 48.02 12.05 17.68
C PHE A 164 48.12 13.56 17.95
N GLY A 165 48.01 13.94 19.23
CA GLY A 165 48.05 15.34 19.68
C GLY A 165 46.74 16.12 19.58
N LEU A 166 45.67 15.55 19.00
CA LEU A 166 44.36 16.20 18.83
C LEU A 166 43.47 16.13 20.08
N TYR A 167 44.02 16.46 21.24
CA TYR A 167 43.36 16.31 22.55
C TYR A 167 42.06 17.13 22.71
N LYS A 168 41.86 18.17 21.90
CA LYS A 168 40.69 19.06 21.90
C LYS A 168 39.62 18.72 20.86
N LEU A 169 39.82 17.68 20.04
CA LEU A 169 38.89 17.30 18.99
C LEU A 169 37.58 16.78 19.60
N GLN A 170 36.45 17.34 19.17
CA GLN A 170 35.10 17.02 19.62
C GLN A 170 34.32 16.27 18.54
N ILE A 171 34.48 16.66 17.26
CA ILE A 171 33.73 16.12 16.13
C ILE A 171 34.67 15.61 15.03
N LEU A 172 34.49 14.36 14.60
CA LEU A 172 35.26 13.72 13.51
C LEU A 172 34.33 13.00 12.52
N TYR A 173 34.20 13.56 11.31
CA TYR A 173 33.51 12.93 10.17
C TYR A 173 34.51 12.26 9.22
N LEU A 174 34.31 10.97 8.97
CA LEU A 174 35.07 10.13 8.03
C LEU A 174 34.15 9.40 7.02
N SER A 175 32.87 9.78 6.92
CA SER A 175 31.89 9.07 6.09
C SER A 175 32.12 9.16 4.58
N HIS A 176 31.57 8.22 3.80
CA HIS A 176 31.81 8.07 2.36
C HIS A 176 33.32 8.08 2.02
N ASN A 177 34.02 7.05 2.51
CA ASN A 177 35.44 6.82 2.26
C ASN A 177 35.65 5.34 1.89
N HIS A 178 36.89 4.86 1.94
CA HIS A 178 37.25 3.48 1.57
C HIS A 178 37.99 2.75 2.71
N ILE A 179 37.72 3.14 3.96
CA ILE A 179 38.36 2.60 5.15
C ILE A 179 37.90 1.15 5.35
N THR A 180 38.83 0.19 5.34
CA THR A 180 38.51 -1.24 5.51
C THR A 180 38.71 -1.76 6.93
N THR A 181 39.57 -1.11 7.71
CA THR A 181 39.98 -1.56 9.06
C THR A 181 40.37 -0.39 9.96
N LEU A 182 40.05 -0.47 11.25
CA LEU A 182 40.44 0.50 12.27
C LEU A 182 41.50 -0.13 13.20
N ARG A 183 42.73 0.40 13.16
CA ARG A 183 43.86 -0.13 13.95
C ARG A 183 43.68 0.10 15.46
N PRO A 184 44.11 -0.83 16.34
CA PRO A 184 44.06 -0.66 17.79
C PRO A 184 44.72 0.64 18.29
N GLY A 185 43.94 1.46 19.00
CA GLY A 185 44.35 2.76 19.51
C GLY A 185 44.56 3.84 18.45
N VAL A 186 43.88 3.77 17.29
CA VAL A 186 43.90 4.85 16.28
C VAL A 186 43.32 6.18 16.80
N PHE A 187 42.41 6.10 17.77
CA PHE A 187 41.78 7.26 18.42
C PHE A 187 42.35 7.56 19.83
N LYS A 188 43.56 7.06 20.16
CA LYS A 188 44.09 7.04 21.54
C LYS A 188 44.03 8.39 22.26
N ASP A 189 44.40 9.47 21.58
CA ASP A 189 44.56 10.79 22.19
C ASP A 189 43.26 11.63 22.14
N LEU A 190 42.19 11.11 21.53
CA LEU A 190 40.94 11.82 21.24
C LEU A 190 39.98 11.84 22.45
N HIS A 191 40.47 12.26 23.61
CA HIS A 191 39.78 12.14 24.89
C HIS A 191 38.45 12.92 24.98
N HIS A 192 38.39 14.10 24.33
CA HIS A 192 37.20 14.95 24.30
C HIS A 192 36.30 14.71 23.07
N LEU A 193 36.57 13.69 22.26
CA LEU A 193 35.76 13.41 21.07
C LEU A 193 34.38 12.91 21.51
N THR A 194 33.36 13.71 21.22
CA THR A 194 31.96 13.42 21.51
C THR A 194 31.25 12.76 20.31
N TRP A 195 31.71 13.00 19.08
CA TRP A 195 31.09 12.51 17.84
C TRP A 195 32.11 11.82 16.92
N LEU A 196 31.83 10.56 16.56
CA LEU A 196 32.61 9.79 15.59
C LEU A 196 31.68 9.19 14.52
N ILE A 197 31.88 9.63 13.27
CA ILE A 197 31.04 9.28 12.13
C ILE A 197 31.87 8.57 11.05
N LEU A 198 31.53 7.31 10.77
CA LEU A 198 32.29 6.38 9.91
C LEU A 198 31.41 5.75 8.80
N ASP A 199 30.25 6.34 8.53
CA ASP A 199 29.24 5.80 7.61
C ASP A 199 29.75 5.59 6.18
N ASP A 200 29.13 4.68 5.43
CA ASP A 200 29.45 4.38 4.03
C ASP A 200 30.96 4.12 3.83
N ASN A 201 31.51 3.22 4.65
CA ASN A 201 32.87 2.71 4.54
C ASN A 201 32.86 1.17 4.51
N PRO A 202 33.79 0.52 3.78
CA PRO A 202 33.88 -0.94 3.71
C PRO A 202 34.51 -1.59 4.96
N ILE A 203 34.21 -1.13 6.19
CA ILE A 203 34.77 -1.69 7.42
C ILE A 203 34.08 -3.03 7.71
N ALA A 204 34.84 -4.12 7.59
CA ALA A 204 34.32 -5.47 7.82
C ALA A 204 34.39 -5.92 9.29
N ARG A 205 35.38 -5.42 10.05
CA ARG A 205 35.67 -5.86 11.43
C ARG A 205 36.20 -4.71 12.29
N ILE A 206 35.71 -4.65 13.53
CA ILE A 206 36.14 -3.72 14.58
C ILE A 206 36.67 -4.49 15.79
N SER A 207 37.46 -3.81 16.63
CA SER A 207 37.93 -4.33 17.91
C SER A 207 37.63 -3.32 19.00
N GLN A 208 37.26 -3.80 20.19
CA GLN A 208 37.17 -2.99 21.42
C GLN A 208 38.43 -2.12 21.64
N ARG A 209 39.61 -2.60 21.22
CA ARG A 209 40.89 -1.87 21.34
C ARG A 209 41.05 -0.73 20.32
N SER A 210 40.27 -0.68 19.25
CA SER A 210 40.32 0.41 18.25
C SER A 210 39.74 1.72 18.78
N PHE A 211 38.71 1.62 19.63
CA PHE A 211 38.06 2.75 20.32
C PHE A 211 38.75 3.19 21.62
N ALA A 212 39.90 2.61 21.97
CA ALA A 212 40.66 3.01 23.15
C ALA A 212 41.08 4.48 23.05
N GLY A 213 40.67 5.30 24.04
CA GLY A 213 40.95 6.75 24.12
C GLY A 213 39.67 7.61 24.19
N LEU A 214 38.56 7.08 23.68
CA LEU A 214 37.28 7.78 23.43
C LEU A 214 36.41 7.92 24.69
N ASN A 215 36.97 8.53 25.74
CA ASN A 215 36.35 8.60 27.06
C ASN A 215 35.04 9.41 27.09
N SER A 216 34.95 10.48 26.29
CA SER A 216 33.79 11.38 26.21
C SER A 216 32.88 11.11 25.01
N LEU A 217 33.03 10.00 24.30
CA LEU A 217 32.23 9.72 23.10
C LEU A 217 30.76 9.52 23.47
N PHE A 218 29.88 10.24 22.78
CA PHE A 218 28.46 10.33 23.02
C PHE A 218 27.65 9.75 21.84
N PHE A 219 28.08 10.03 20.61
CA PHE A 219 27.48 9.56 19.37
C PHE A 219 28.52 8.78 18.52
N LEU A 220 28.19 7.53 18.19
CA LEU A 220 28.96 6.67 17.29
C LEU A 220 28.06 6.19 16.14
N SER A 221 28.44 6.52 14.91
CA SER A 221 27.73 6.08 13.70
C SER A 221 28.67 5.29 12.78
N MET A 222 28.23 4.10 12.38
CA MET A 222 28.89 3.23 11.40
C MET A 222 27.89 2.65 10.39
N VAL A 223 26.97 3.49 9.90
CA VAL A 223 25.89 3.09 8.98
C VAL A 223 26.47 2.62 7.63
N ASN A 224 25.80 1.69 6.94
CA ASN A 224 26.20 1.15 5.63
C ASN A 224 27.66 0.63 5.59
N ASN A 225 28.12 0.02 6.68
CA ASN A 225 29.41 -0.66 6.74
C ASN A 225 29.25 -2.17 6.48
N TYR A 226 30.32 -2.96 6.59
CA TYR A 226 30.29 -4.41 6.33
C TYR A 226 30.51 -5.25 7.59
N LEU A 227 30.15 -4.74 8.77
CA LEU A 227 30.42 -5.39 10.06
C LEU A 227 29.71 -6.75 10.14
N GLU A 228 30.48 -7.83 10.23
CA GLU A 228 29.95 -9.21 10.32
C GLU A 228 29.51 -9.59 11.74
N ALA A 229 30.14 -8.99 12.76
CA ALA A 229 29.91 -9.26 14.18
C ALA A 229 30.43 -8.09 15.04
N LEU A 230 29.86 -7.93 16.24
CA LEU A 230 30.26 -6.92 17.22
C LEU A 230 31.17 -7.52 18.31
N PRO A 231 32.16 -6.75 18.81
CA PRO A 231 33.09 -7.23 19.83
C PRO A 231 32.42 -7.26 21.21
N ASN A 232 32.77 -8.26 22.02
CA ASN A 232 32.35 -8.37 23.41
C ASN A 232 32.74 -7.10 24.20
N GLN A 233 31.85 -6.64 25.08
CA GLN A 233 32.00 -5.42 25.88
C GLN A 233 32.38 -4.18 25.04
N MET A 234 31.65 -3.91 23.95
CA MET A 234 32.00 -2.88 22.97
C MET A 234 32.20 -1.49 23.59
N CYS A 235 31.34 -1.08 24.53
CA CYS A 235 31.41 0.23 25.19
C CYS A 235 32.44 0.34 26.32
N ALA A 236 33.20 -0.71 26.67
CA ALA A 236 34.17 -0.65 27.78
C ALA A 236 35.39 0.29 27.53
N ARG A 237 35.47 0.91 26.35
CA ARG A 237 36.41 1.99 26.00
C ARG A 237 35.72 3.32 25.62
N MET A 238 34.39 3.36 25.73
CA MET A 238 33.51 4.48 25.39
C MET A 238 32.40 4.58 26.48
N PRO A 239 32.76 4.85 27.75
CA PRO A 239 31.85 4.71 28.89
C PRO A 239 30.71 5.76 28.92
N GLN A 240 30.82 6.83 28.14
CA GLN A 240 29.79 7.87 27.99
C GLN A 240 28.91 7.68 26.74
N LEU A 241 29.08 6.58 26.00
CA LEU A 241 28.39 6.36 24.73
C LEU A 241 26.88 6.26 24.95
N ASN A 242 26.14 7.14 24.28
CA ASN A 242 24.73 7.38 24.50
C ASN A 242 23.87 6.94 23.30
N TRP A 243 24.34 7.21 22.08
CA TRP A 243 23.75 6.69 20.84
C TRP A 243 24.79 5.89 20.05
N MET A 244 24.44 4.64 19.72
CA MET A 244 25.18 3.79 18.80
C MET A 244 24.30 3.44 17.58
N ASP A 245 24.75 3.82 16.38
CA ASP A 245 24.10 3.49 15.11
C ASP A 245 24.97 2.55 14.25
N LEU A 246 24.37 1.43 13.87
CA LEU A 246 24.96 0.31 13.15
C LEU A 246 24.04 -0.17 12.00
N GLU A 247 23.12 0.69 11.53
CA GLU A 247 22.22 0.38 10.41
C GLU A 247 22.97 -0.12 9.15
N GLY A 248 22.33 -1.00 8.37
CA GLY A 248 22.79 -1.35 7.01
C GLY A 248 24.07 -2.19 6.97
N ASN A 249 24.36 -2.90 8.06
CA ASN A 249 25.54 -3.75 8.23
C ASN A 249 25.23 -5.22 7.93
N ARG A 250 26.11 -6.14 8.34
CA ARG A 250 25.98 -7.60 8.09
C ARG A 250 26.08 -8.40 9.38
N ILE A 251 25.65 -7.81 10.50
CA ILE A 251 25.78 -8.41 11.84
C ILE A 251 24.84 -9.60 11.89
N LYS A 252 25.39 -10.80 12.12
CA LYS A 252 24.62 -12.06 12.08
C LYS A 252 24.06 -12.50 13.42
N TYR A 253 24.75 -12.19 14.51
CA TYR A 253 24.36 -12.58 15.86
C TYR A 253 24.81 -11.53 16.87
N LEU A 254 24.09 -11.46 17.98
CA LEU A 254 24.50 -10.72 19.17
C LEU A 254 25.00 -11.71 20.24
N SER A 255 25.76 -11.24 21.22
CA SER A 255 26.12 -12.02 22.41
C SER A 255 25.62 -11.34 23.67
N ASN A 256 25.32 -12.13 24.70
CA ASN A 256 25.03 -11.64 26.06
C ASN A 256 26.14 -10.76 26.66
N SER A 257 27.35 -10.80 26.09
CA SER A 257 28.50 -9.99 26.52
C SER A 257 28.73 -8.73 25.69
N THR A 258 28.07 -8.57 24.53
CA THR A 258 28.32 -7.49 23.56
C THR A 258 28.03 -6.12 24.17
N PHE A 259 26.85 -5.96 24.77
CA PHE A 259 26.38 -4.71 25.37
C PHE A 259 26.58 -4.63 26.90
N LEU A 260 27.25 -5.61 27.52
CA LEU A 260 27.37 -5.73 28.98
C LEU A 260 27.94 -4.48 29.67
N SER A 261 28.77 -3.70 28.98
CA SER A 261 29.41 -2.46 29.47
C SER A 261 28.79 -1.17 28.94
N CYS A 262 27.60 -1.23 28.32
CA CYS A 262 26.95 -0.10 27.65
C CYS A 262 25.85 0.57 28.51
N SER A 263 26.08 0.72 29.81
CA SER A 263 25.07 1.21 30.78
C SER A 263 24.59 2.65 30.52
N SER A 264 25.35 3.45 29.78
CA SER A 264 25.05 4.85 29.45
C SER A 264 24.25 5.03 28.16
N LEU A 265 23.96 3.94 27.45
CA LEU A 265 23.33 3.94 26.14
C LEU A 265 21.80 4.18 26.25
N THR A 266 21.30 5.13 25.46
CA THR A 266 19.87 5.49 25.37
C THR A 266 19.27 5.13 24.01
N VAL A 267 20.07 5.12 22.94
CA VAL A 267 19.64 4.76 21.57
C VAL A 267 20.55 3.65 21.01
N LEU A 268 19.91 2.57 20.54
CA LEU A 268 20.59 1.48 19.82
C LEU A 268 19.86 1.20 18.50
N PHE A 269 20.50 1.55 17.39
CA PHE A 269 20.02 1.22 16.04
C PHE A 269 20.84 0.08 15.44
N LEU A 270 20.16 -1.04 15.19
CA LEU A 270 20.64 -2.21 14.46
C LEU A 270 19.76 -2.59 13.23
N PRO A 271 18.94 -1.70 12.62
CA PRO A 271 18.07 -2.11 11.52
C PRO A 271 18.85 -2.52 10.27
N ARG A 272 18.19 -3.23 9.36
CA ARG A 272 18.75 -3.63 8.04
C ARG A 272 20.09 -4.40 8.19
N ASN A 273 20.10 -5.37 9.10
CA ASN A 273 21.24 -6.26 9.39
C ASN A 273 20.87 -7.72 9.04
N GLN A 274 21.57 -8.71 9.61
CA GLN A 274 21.36 -10.14 9.34
C GLN A 274 21.15 -10.94 10.62
N ILE A 275 20.66 -10.31 11.70
CA ILE A 275 20.55 -10.92 13.02
C ILE A 275 19.47 -12.00 12.98
N ASP A 276 19.86 -13.26 13.16
CA ASP A 276 18.95 -14.41 13.24
C ASP A 276 18.55 -14.76 14.68
N PHE A 277 19.50 -14.63 15.62
CA PHE A 277 19.33 -15.00 17.02
C PHE A 277 19.77 -13.89 17.98
N VAL A 278 18.94 -13.63 19.00
CA VAL A 278 19.20 -12.71 20.11
C VAL A 278 19.22 -13.51 21.42
N PRO A 279 20.40 -13.79 22.02
CA PRO A 279 20.47 -14.54 23.28
C PRO A 279 19.77 -13.85 24.45
N GLU A 280 19.33 -14.63 25.45
CA GLU A 280 18.88 -14.10 26.74
C GLU A 280 19.86 -13.07 27.32
N LYS A 281 19.32 -12.05 28.00
CA LYS A 281 20.07 -11.00 28.72
C LYS A 281 20.98 -10.13 27.86
N THR A 282 20.93 -10.24 26.52
CA THR A 282 21.69 -9.39 25.58
C THR A 282 21.52 -7.89 25.84
N PHE A 283 20.35 -7.46 26.33
CA PHE A 283 20.05 -6.06 26.64
C PHE A 283 20.01 -5.74 28.15
N SER A 284 20.34 -6.67 29.06
CA SER A 284 20.08 -6.48 30.51
C SER A 284 20.88 -5.33 31.16
N SER A 285 22.02 -4.94 30.57
CA SER A 285 22.80 -3.77 31.00
C SER A 285 22.27 -2.44 30.48
N LEU A 286 21.34 -2.43 29.52
CA LEU A 286 20.85 -1.24 28.82
C LEU A 286 19.69 -0.56 29.57
N GLN A 287 19.85 -0.37 30.88
CA GLN A 287 18.77 0.12 31.76
C GLN A 287 18.30 1.55 31.44
N ASN A 288 19.14 2.34 30.75
CA ASN A 288 18.84 3.70 30.29
C ASN A 288 18.33 3.76 28.83
N LEU A 289 18.09 2.63 28.18
CA LEU A 289 17.66 2.58 26.78
C LEU A 289 16.25 3.15 26.62
N GLY A 290 16.14 4.26 25.90
CA GLY A 290 14.89 4.90 25.50
C GLY A 290 14.41 4.45 24.12
N GLU A 291 15.32 4.06 23.22
CA GLU A 291 14.98 3.67 21.86
C GLU A 291 15.82 2.47 21.37
N LEU A 292 15.14 1.43 20.87
CA LEU A 292 15.72 0.21 20.33
C LEU A 292 15.10 -0.09 18.95
N ASN A 293 15.93 -0.13 17.91
CA ASN A 293 15.52 -0.53 16.57
C ASN A 293 16.26 -1.79 16.10
N LEU A 294 15.49 -2.85 15.83
CA LEU A 294 15.92 -4.14 15.30
C LEU A 294 15.20 -4.49 13.97
N SER A 295 14.59 -3.51 13.29
CA SER A 295 13.82 -3.76 12.06
C SER A 295 14.65 -4.40 10.94
N ASP A 296 13.97 -5.04 9.98
CA ASP A 296 14.60 -5.56 8.76
C ASP A 296 15.81 -6.49 9.04
N ASN A 297 15.64 -7.35 10.04
CA ASN A 297 16.58 -8.42 10.41
C ASN A 297 15.94 -9.80 10.11
N LEU A 298 16.58 -10.88 10.57
CA LEU A 298 16.18 -12.26 10.30
C LEU A 298 15.67 -12.98 11.56
N ILE A 299 15.26 -12.23 12.60
CA ILE A 299 14.90 -12.79 13.90
C ILE A 299 13.61 -13.62 13.77
N THR A 300 13.71 -14.91 14.07
CA THR A 300 12.59 -15.87 13.98
C THR A 300 11.86 -16.08 15.32
N GLU A 301 12.58 -15.96 16.42
CA GLU A 301 12.08 -16.04 17.79
C GLU A 301 12.76 -15.01 18.70
N LEU A 302 12.05 -14.54 19.71
CA LEU A 302 12.60 -13.68 20.77
C LEU A 302 12.49 -14.45 22.11
N PRO A 303 13.57 -14.57 22.90
CA PRO A 303 13.48 -15.22 24.20
C PRO A 303 12.43 -14.53 25.10
N PRO A 304 11.76 -15.29 25.99
CA PRO A 304 10.95 -14.68 27.03
C PRO A 304 11.83 -13.75 27.87
N HIS A 305 11.25 -12.65 28.34
CA HIS A 305 11.90 -11.68 29.24
C HIS A 305 13.12 -10.93 28.68
N ILE A 306 13.40 -11.00 27.37
CA ILE A 306 14.53 -10.27 26.73
C ILE A 306 14.48 -8.74 26.92
N PHE A 307 13.29 -8.19 27.19
CA PHE A 307 13.04 -6.77 27.46
C PHE A 307 12.73 -6.44 28.94
N ASN A 308 12.89 -7.38 29.89
CA ASN A 308 12.50 -7.18 31.30
C ASN A 308 13.23 -6.01 31.99
N ASP A 309 14.49 -5.75 31.63
CA ASP A 309 15.32 -4.73 32.27
C ASP A 309 15.17 -3.33 31.62
N LEU A 310 14.50 -3.23 30.46
CA LEU A 310 14.40 -2.02 29.63
C LEU A 310 13.28 -1.07 30.09
N LYS A 311 13.26 -0.73 31.38
CA LYS A 311 12.14 -0.02 32.03
C LYS A 311 11.93 1.42 31.55
N LEU A 312 12.92 2.03 30.91
CA LEU A 312 12.88 3.39 30.37
C LEU A 312 12.63 3.43 28.85
N LEU A 313 12.37 2.28 28.21
CA LEU A 313 12.16 2.19 26.78
C LEU A 313 10.86 2.89 26.38
N GLN A 314 10.99 3.89 25.50
CA GLN A 314 9.90 4.67 24.92
C GLN A 314 9.56 4.21 23.50
N LYS A 315 10.54 3.67 22.76
CA LYS A 315 10.36 3.25 21.36
C LYS A 315 11.03 1.91 21.09
N LEU A 316 10.24 0.96 20.58
CA LEU A 316 10.69 -0.38 20.22
C LEU A 316 10.25 -0.68 18.78
N ASN A 317 11.20 -0.94 17.90
CA ASN A 317 10.93 -1.37 16.54
C ASN A 317 11.47 -2.79 16.31
N LEU A 318 10.57 -3.69 15.88
CA LEU A 318 10.85 -5.09 15.53
C LEU A 318 10.39 -5.43 14.10
N SER A 319 9.89 -4.47 13.31
CA SER A 319 9.20 -4.74 12.04
C SER A 319 10.08 -5.40 10.96
N SER A 320 9.43 -5.96 9.93
CA SER A 320 10.08 -6.73 8.86
C SER A 320 10.87 -7.98 9.31
N ASN A 321 10.84 -8.38 10.59
CA ASN A 321 11.44 -9.63 11.05
C ASN A 321 10.50 -10.84 10.82
N PRO A 322 11.03 -12.03 10.48
CA PRO A 322 10.25 -13.25 10.27
C PRO A 322 9.83 -13.94 11.59
N LEU A 323 9.34 -13.16 12.57
CA LEU A 323 8.92 -13.66 13.88
C LEU A 323 7.68 -14.56 13.75
N GLY A 324 7.83 -15.85 14.07
CA GLY A 324 6.73 -16.82 14.01
C GLY A 324 5.81 -16.82 15.24
N TYR A 325 6.29 -16.27 16.37
CA TYR A 325 5.54 -16.24 17.63
C TYR A 325 5.99 -15.09 18.53
N LEU A 326 5.06 -14.56 19.33
CA LEU A 326 5.30 -13.59 20.40
C LEU A 326 4.63 -14.10 21.69
N HIS A 327 5.40 -14.20 22.78
CA HIS A 327 4.86 -14.60 24.08
C HIS A 327 3.87 -13.56 24.61
N LYS A 328 2.84 -14.01 25.35
CA LYS A 328 1.81 -13.10 25.90
C LYS A 328 2.37 -12.01 26.82
N ASN A 329 3.47 -12.31 27.51
CA ASN A 329 4.13 -11.44 28.48
C ASN A 329 5.39 -10.75 27.90
N GLN A 330 5.61 -10.80 26.57
CA GLN A 330 6.85 -10.30 25.94
C GLN A 330 7.12 -8.81 26.23
N PHE A 331 6.06 -8.02 26.42
CA PHE A 331 6.11 -6.58 26.64
C PHE A 331 5.61 -6.17 28.05
N GLU A 332 5.48 -7.12 28.98
CA GLU A 332 4.88 -6.89 30.32
C GLU A 332 5.66 -5.86 31.15
N SER A 333 6.98 -5.73 30.93
CA SER A 333 7.88 -4.80 31.61
C SER A 333 7.89 -3.37 31.05
N LEU A 334 7.31 -3.14 29.87
CA LEU A 334 7.54 -1.93 29.08
C LEU A 334 6.55 -0.80 29.39
N GLU A 335 6.38 -0.46 30.67
CA GLU A 335 5.37 0.50 31.13
C GLU A 335 5.48 1.91 30.51
N GLN A 336 6.70 2.32 30.13
CA GLN A 336 7.00 3.65 29.57
C GLN A 336 6.84 3.74 28.04
N LEU A 337 6.59 2.63 27.35
CA LEU A 337 6.61 2.56 25.88
C LEU A 337 5.54 3.46 25.27
N GLN A 338 5.95 4.30 24.31
CA GLN A 338 5.14 5.28 23.57
C GLN A 338 4.91 4.86 22.11
N SER A 339 5.88 4.18 21.50
CA SER A 339 5.79 3.66 20.13
C SER A 339 6.27 2.20 20.06
N LEU A 340 5.46 1.35 19.42
CA LEU A 340 5.74 -0.06 19.17
C LEU A 340 5.49 -0.41 17.70
N ASP A 341 6.55 -0.71 16.96
CA ASP A 341 6.44 -1.13 15.56
C ASP A 341 6.55 -2.65 15.41
N LEU A 342 5.44 -3.24 14.93
CA LEU A 342 5.27 -4.64 14.58
C LEU A 342 4.74 -4.78 13.12
N GLU A 343 5.06 -3.85 12.22
CA GLU A 343 4.72 -3.98 10.81
C GLU A 343 5.31 -5.27 10.21
N ARG A 344 4.57 -5.91 9.30
CA ARG A 344 4.93 -7.15 8.56
C ARG A 344 5.09 -8.42 9.41
N ILE A 345 5.07 -8.33 10.75
CA ILE A 345 5.00 -9.48 11.65
C ILE A 345 3.57 -10.04 11.71
N GLU A 346 3.43 -11.36 11.66
CA GLU A 346 2.15 -12.05 11.83
C GLU A 346 1.99 -12.57 13.26
N ILE A 347 0.84 -12.30 13.89
CA ILE A 347 0.61 -12.59 15.31
C ILE A 347 -0.63 -13.48 15.44
N PRO A 348 -0.52 -14.81 15.20
CA PRO A 348 -1.69 -15.70 15.15
C PRO A 348 -2.39 -15.83 16.51
N ASN A 349 -1.67 -15.69 17.62
CA ASN A 349 -2.18 -15.76 18.99
C ASN A 349 -2.33 -14.37 19.65
N ILE A 350 -2.61 -13.33 18.86
CA ILE A 350 -2.79 -11.96 19.35
C ILE A 350 -3.93 -11.88 20.38
N SER A 351 -3.70 -11.14 21.47
CA SER A 351 -4.72 -10.92 22.51
C SER A 351 -4.54 -9.57 23.21
N THR A 352 -5.62 -9.02 23.76
CA THR A 352 -5.60 -7.71 24.43
C THR A 352 -4.59 -7.65 25.59
N GLN A 353 -4.42 -8.77 26.30
CA GLN A 353 -3.49 -8.95 27.41
C GLN A 353 -2.05 -8.61 27.06
N MET A 354 -1.63 -8.80 25.80
CA MET A 354 -0.26 -8.52 25.33
C MET A 354 0.07 -7.01 25.35
N PHE A 355 -0.94 -6.17 25.26
CA PHE A 355 -0.79 -4.71 25.14
C PHE A 355 -1.32 -3.94 26.36
N GLN A 356 -2.20 -4.52 27.20
CA GLN A 356 -2.69 -3.86 28.43
C GLN A 356 -1.61 -3.33 29.40
N PRO A 357 -0.38 -3.89 29.53
CA PRO A 357 0.65 -3.35 30.39
C PRO A 357 1.18 -1.96 29.97
N MET A 358 1.25 -1.71 28.65
CA MET A 358 1.89 -0.53 28.05
C MET A 358 0.95 0.68 28.05
N LYS A 359 0.60 1.19 29.25
CA LYS A 359 -0.40 2.25 29.45
C LYS A 359 -0.05 3.58 28.77
N ASN A 360 1.21 3.83 28.47
CA ASN A 360 1.71 5.05 27.83
C ASN A 360 1.73 4.97 26.28
N LEU A 361 1.34 3.83 25.72
CA LEU A 361 1.49 3.52 24.30
C LEU A 361 0.58 4.40 23.46
N SER A 362 1.22 5.26 22.66
CA SER A 362 0.58 6.31 21.86
C SER A 362 0.50 5.92 20.38
N TYR A 363 1.49 5.19 19.87
CA TYR A 363 1.56 4.67 18.50
C TYR A 363 1.78 3.16 18.52
N ILE A 364 1.05 2.42 17.67
CA ILE A 364 1.33 1.01 17.41
C ILE A 364 1.14 0.70 15.91
N TYR A 365 2.09 -0.04 15.34
CA TYR A 365 2.08 -0.43 13.93
C TYR A 365 1.98 -1.95 13.81
N PHE A 366 1.19 -2.43 12.86
CA PHE A 366 0.86 -3.86 12.69
C PHE A 366 0.84 -4.26 11.22
N LYS A 367 1.07 -5.54 10.90
CA LYS A 367 0.80 -6.12 9.58
C LYS A 367 -0.66 -5.96 9.11
N ASN A 368 -1.64 -5.90 10.02
CA ASN A 368 -3.06 -5.94 9.65
C ASN A 368 -3.93 -5.00 10.51
N PHE A 369 -4.77 -4.18 9.88
CA PHE A 369 -5.65 -3.20 10.55
C PHE A 369 -6.55 -3.83 11.63
N ARG A 370 -6.92 -5.10 11.49
CA ARG A 370 -7.74 -5.83 12.48
C ARG A 370 -7.02 -5.98 13.83
N TYR A 371 -5.69 -6.00 13.86
CA TYR A 371 -4.91 -6.08 15.11
C TYR A 371 -5.11 -4.83 16.00
N CYS A 372 -5.44 -3.68 15.40
CA CYS A 372 -5.82 -2.45 16.12
C CYS A 372 -7.07 -2.57 17.01
N SER A 373 -7.80 -3.69 16.96
CA SER A 373 -8.89 -4.02 17.88
C SER A 373 -8.41 -4.54 19.24
N TYR A 374 -7.22 -5.14 19.31
CA TYR A 374 -6.62 -5.67 20.55
C TYR A 374 -5.91 -4.60 21.39
N ALA A 375 -5.62 -3.44 20.79
CA ALA A 375 -5.00 -2.28 21.43
C ALA A 375 -5.94 -1.04 21.48
N PRO A 376 -7.15 -1.12 22.09
CA PRO A 376 -8.15 -0.04 22.07
C PRO A 376 -7.83 1.14 23.01
N HIS A 377 -6.64 1.16 23.62
CA HIS A 377 -6.15 2.22 24.50
C HIS A 377 -5.07 3.08 23.83
N VAL A 378 -4.62 2.71 22.62
CA VAL A 378 -3.56 3.40 21.88
C VAL A 378 -4.20 4.44 20.94
N ARG A 379 -3.73 5.70 21.00
CA ARG A 379 -4.29 6.82 20.22
C ARG A 379 -4.11 6.63 18.72
N MET A 380 -2.96 6.15 18.28
CA MET A 380 -2.66 5.96 16.87
C MET A 380 -2.36 4.48 16.57
N CYS A 381 -3.08 3.89 15.63
CA CYS A 381 -2.84 2.51 15.22
C CYS A 381 -2.87 2.36 13.70
N MET A 382 -1.81 1.78 13.15
CA MET A 382 -1.58 1.64 11.71
C MET A 382 -1.50 0.17 11.28
N PRO A 383 -1.97 -0.18 10.07
CA PRO A 383 -2.68 0.67 9.12
C PRO A 383 -4.15 0.90 9.52
N LEU A 384 -4.72 2.04 9.12
CA LEU A 384 -6.12 2.40 9.39
C LEU A 384 -7.15 1.66 8.49
N THR A 385 -6.71 1.12 7.36
CA THR A 385 -7.54 0.41 6.35
C THR A 385 -6.71 -0.69 5.67
N ASP A 386 -7.35 -1.69 5.07
CA ASP A 386 -6.73 -2.55 4.03
C ASP A 386 -6.88 -1.96 2.61
N GLY A 387 -7.30 -0.69 2.52
CA GLY A 387 -7.67 0.01 1.30
C GLY A 387 -9.09 -0.30 0.77
N ILE A 388 -9.75 -1.36 1.27
CA ILE A 388 -11.11 -1.78 0.90
C ILE A 388 -12.10 -1.44 2.01
N SER A 389 -11.85 -1.95 3.21
CA SER A 389 -12.59 -1.71 4.45
C SER A 389 -11.89 -0.67 5.32
N SER A 390 -12.69 0.10 6.07
CA SER A 390 -12.18 0.93 7.17
C SER A 390 -12.39 0.20 8.51
N PHE A 391 -11.96 0.83 9.59
CA PHE A 391 -12.27 0.36 10.95
C PHE A 391 -13.78 0.30 11.24
N GLU A 392 -14.55 1.24 10.68
CA GLU A 392 -15.99 1.37 10.95
C GLU A 392 -16.89 0.71 9.90
N ASP A 393 -16.47 0.64 8.63
CA ASP A 393 -17.31 0.25 7.50
C ASP A 393 -16.66 -0.78 6.56
N LEU A 394 -17.48 -1.65 5.96
CA LEU A 394 -17.04 -2.72 5.05
C LEU A 394 -16.43 -2.16 3.75
N LEU A 395 -17.00 -1.09 3.20
CA LEU A 395 -16.47 -0.36 2.04
C LEU A 395 -16.12 1.06 2.48
N ALA A 396 -14.83 1.39 2.62
CA ALA A 396 -14.40 2.69 3.17
C ALA A 396 -14.88 3.90 2.34
N ASN A 397 -14.97 3.76 1.01
CA ASN A 397 -15.20 4.87 0.10
C ASN A 397 -16.66 4.98 -0.36
N ASN A 398 -17.30 6.13 -0.04
CA ASN A 398 -18.68 6.46 -0.44
C ASN A 398 -18.95 6.37 -1.95
N ILE A 399 -17.96 6.66 -2.79
CA ILE A 399 -18.09 6.58 -4.26
C ILE A 399 -18.22 5.10 -4.69
N LEU A 400 -17.44 4.20 -4.09
CA LEU A 400 -17.54 2.76 -4.38
C LEU A 400 -18.88 2.19 -3.91
N ARG A 401 -19.41 2.63 -2.75
CA ARG A 401 -20.76 2.24 -2.29
C ARG A 401 -21.84 2.52 -3.34
N ILE A 402 -21.80 3.70 -3.97
CA ILE A 402 -22.74 4.07 -5.04
C ILE A 402 -22.54 3.15 -6.26
N PHE A 403 -21.29 2.90 -6.67
CA PHE A 403 -21.00 2.03 -7.82
C PHE A 403 -21.40 0.57 -7.59
N VAL A 404 -21.24 -0.01 -6.39
CA VAL A 404 -21.70 -1.38 -6.08
C VAL A 404 -23.18 -1.55 -6.43
N TRP A 405 -24.04 -0.65 -5.94
CA TRP A 405 -25.48 -0.72 -6.20
C TRP A 405 -25.80 -0.47 -7.67
N VAL A 406 -25.22 0.57 -8.30
CA VAL A 406 -25.47 0.88 -9.72
C VAL A 406 -25.09 -0.30 -10.62
N ILE A 407 -23.92 -0.91 -10.41
CA ILE A 407 -23.44 -2.02 -11.23
C ILE A 407 -24.24 -3.30 -10.93
N ALA A 408 -24.58 -3.59 -9.66
CA ALA A 408 -25.45 -4.72 -9.30
C ALA A 408 -26.81 -4.65 -10.01
N PHE A 409 -27.45 -3.48 -10.01
CA PHE A 409 -28.71 -3.25 -10.73
C PHE A 409 -28.54 -3.42 -12.25
N VAL A 410 -27.54 -2.79 -12.88
CA VAL A 410 -27.34 -2.88 -14.34
C VAL A 410 -27.00 -4.31 -14.77
N THR A 411 -26.10 -4.99 -14.07
CA THR A 411 -25.69 -6.37 -14.37
C THR A 411 -26.85 -7.35 -14.21
N CYS A 412 -27.56 -7.34 -13.08
CA CYS A 412 -28.65 -8.28 -12.83
C CYS A 412 -29.84 -8.05 -13.76
N PHE A 413 -30.38 -6.83 -13.82
CA PHE A 413 -31.59 -6.55 -14.62
C PHE A 413 -31.29 -6.48 -16.12
N GLY A 414 -30.09 -6.03 -16.52
CA GLY A 414 -29.66 -6.02 -17.93
C GLY A 414 -29.53 -7.42 -18.52
N ASN A 415 -28.87 -8.35 -17.80
CA ASN A 415 -28.75 -9.74 -18.25
C ASN A 415 -30.11 -10.46 -18.23
N LEU A 416 -30.93 -10.27 -17.20
CA LEU A 416 -32.29 -10.84 -17.14
C LEU A 416 -33.18 -10.35 -18.30
N PHE A 417 -33.14 -9.04 -18.62
CA PHE A 417 -33.83 -8.47 -19.77
C PHE A 417 -33.39 -9.10 -21.10
N VAL A 418 -32.08 -9.32 -21.29
CA VAL A 418 -31.55 -9.97 -22.48
C VAL A 418 -31.99 -11.44 -22.59
N ILE A 419 -31.99 -12.19 -21.49
CA ILE A 419 -32.49 -13.58 -21.44
C ILE A 419 -33.97 -13.63 -21.84
N ALA A 420 -34.80 -12.73 -21.28
CA ALA A 420 -36.22 -12.65 -21.60
C ALA A 420 -36.46 -12.27 -23.08
N MET A 421 -35.84 -11.20 -23.57
CA MET A 421 -35.99 -10.74 -24.96
C MET A 421 -35.54 -11.79 -25.98
N ARG A 422 -34.42 -12.49 -25.73
CA ARG A 422 -33.93 -13.61 -26.56
C ARG A 422 -34.72 -14.91 -26.38
N SER A 423 -35.72 -14.94 -25.51
CA SER A 423 -36.64 -16.07 -25.34
C SER A 423 -37.98 -15.83 -26.03
N PHE A 424 -38.51 -14.60 -26.00
CA PHE A 424 -39.71 -14.23 -26.75
C PHE A 424 -39.44 -13.98 -28.25
N VAL A 425 -38.24 -13.54 -28.63
CA VAL A 425 -37.86 -13.39 -30.04
C VAL A 425 -37.26 -14.70 -30.57
N LYS A 426 -38.00 -15.39 -31.45
CA LYS A 426 -37.45 -16.46 -32.31
C LYS A 426 -36.22 -15.92 -33.04
N ALA A 427 -35.05 -16.46 -32.71
CA ALA A 427 -33.77 -16.06 -33.25
C ALA A 427 -33.37 -16.94 -34.46
N GLU A 428 -32.79 -16.30 -35.48
CA GLU A 428 -32.36 -16.93 -36.73
C GLU A 428 -31.31 -18.03 -36.50
N ASN A 429 -30.32 -17.77 -35.64
CA ASN A 429 -29.30 -18.74 -35.24
C ASN A 429 -29.52 -19.24 -33.80
N THR A 430 -30.16 -20.41 -33.68
CA THR A 430 -30.54 -20.99 -32.37
C THR A 430 -29.37 -21.37 -31.46
N THR A 431 -28.22 -21.81 -31.98
CA THR A 431 -27.03 -22.15 -31.17
C THR A 431 -26.44 -20.91 -30.49
N HIS A 432 -26.05 -19.92 -31.30
CA HIS A 432 -25.51 -18.64 -30.84
C HIS A 432 -26.46 -17.89 -29.88
N ALA A 433 -27.78 -18.05 -30.05
CA ALA A 433 -28.77 -17.51 -29.13
C ALA A 433 -28.82 -18.24 -27.77
N MET A 434 -28.44 -19.51 -27.69
CA MET A 434 -28.28 -20.24 -26.43
C MET A 434 -26.99 -19.87 -25.72
N SER A 435 -25.86 -19.81 -26.44
CA SER A 435 -24.56 -19.43 -25.88
C SER A 435 -24.61 -18.06 -25.18
N ILE A 436 -25.25 -17.06 -25.81
CA ILE A 436 -25.44 -15.72 -25.20
C ILE A 436 -26.37 -15.76 -23.97
N LYS A 437 -27.40 -16.61 -23.94
CA LYS A 437 -28.22 -16.76 -22.72
C LYS A 437 -27.42 -17.33 -21.56
N ILE A 438 -26.55 -18.30 -21.84
CA ILE A 438 -25.73 -18.97 -20.83
C ILE A 438 -24.63 -18.02 -20.30
N LEU A 439 -24.06 -17.15 -21.15
CA LEU A 439 -23.21 -16.03 -20.72
C LEU A 439 -23.98 -15.08 -19.79
N CYS A 440 -25.19 -14.65 -20.18
CA CYS A 440 -26.03 -13.81 -19.32
C CYS A 440 -26.44 -14.50 -18.00
N CYS A 441 -26.51 -15.84 -17.94
CA CYS A 441 -26.71 -16.57 -16.69
C CYS A 441 -25.49 -16.51 -15.77
N ALA A 442 -24.27 -16.62 -16.33
CA ALA A 442 -23.03 -16.46 -15.58
C ALA A 442 -22.90 -15.02 -15.06
N ASP A 443 -22.99 -14.01 -15.93
CA ASP A 443 -22.93 -12.59 -15.57
C ASP A 443 -23.97 -12.17 -14.51
N CYS A 444 -25.12 -12.85 -14.44
CA CYS A 444 -26.13 -12.61 -13.40
C CYS A 444 -25.61 -12.97 -11.99
N LEU A 445 -24.73 -13.97 -11.85
CA LEU A 445 -24.15 -14.38 -10.57
C LEU A 445 -23.24 -13.28 -9.97
N MET A 446 -22.45 -12.58 -10.80
CA MET A 446 -21.72 -11.38 -10.41
C MET A 446 -22.66 -10.28 -9.88
N GLY A 447 -23.84 -10.12 -10.49
CA GLY A 447 -24.88 -9.20 -9.99
C GLY A 447 -25.39 -9.59 -8.59
N VAL A 448 -25.66 -10.87 -8.36
CA VAL A 448 -26.09 -11.40 -7.03
C VAL A 448 -25.00 -11.24 -5.97
N TYR A 449 -23.73 -11.47 -6.34
CA TYR A 449 -22.57 -11.22 -5.49
C TYR A 449 -22.49 -9.74 -5.07
N LEU A 450 -22.54 -8.79 -6.02
CA LEU A 450 -22.49 -7.35 -5.69
C LEU A 450 -23.68 -6.88 -4.83
N PHE A 451 -24.90 -7.39 -5.10
CA PHE A 451 -26.05 -7.12 -4.23
C PHE A 451 -25.82 -7.61 -2.79
N SER A 452 -25.15 -8.73 -2.62
CA SER A 452 -24.82 -9.29 -1.30
C SER A 452 -23.77 -8.45 -0.58
N VAL A 453 -22.70 -8.03 -1.27
CA VAL A 453 -21.69 -7.10 -0.73
C VAL A 453 -22.34 -5.78 -0.29
N GLY A 454 -23.20 -5.19 -1.14
CA GLY A 454 -23.94 -3.97 -0.80
C GLY A 454 -24.90 -4.12 0.39
N PHE A 455 -25.52 -5.30 0.57
CA PHE A 455 -26.33 -5.62 1.74
C PHE A 455 -25.49 -5.73 3.02
N PHE A 456 -24.34 -6.39 2.97
CA PHE A 456 -23.46 -6.56 4.13
C PHE A 456 -22.73 -5.26 4.51
N ASP A 457 -22.43 -4.36 3.58
CA ASP A 457 -21.95 -3.00 3.86
C ASP A 457 -22.96 -2.20 4.70
N ILE A 458 -24.25 -2.24 4.32
CA ILE A 458 -25.33 -1.62 5.10
C ILE A 458 -25.47 -2.29 6.48
N LYS A 459 -25.33 -3.62 6.56
CA LYS A 459 -25.53 -4.38 7.81
C LYS A 459 -24.45 -4.12 8.87
N TYR A 460 -23.19 -3.93 8.48
CA TYR A 460 -22.07 -3.78 9.41
C TYR A 460 -21.58 -2.33 9.59
N ARG A 461 -22.28 -1.38 8.98
CA ARG A 461 -21.96 0.04 8.95
C ARG A 461 -21.77 0.66 10.35
N GLY A 462 -20.71 1.46 10.53
CA GLY A 462 -20.34 2.09 11.80
C GLY A 462 -19.88 1.14 12.91
N GLN A 463 -19.80 -0.18 12.65
CA GLN A 463 -19.45 -1.21 13.65
C GLN A 463 -18.60 -2.35 13.07
N TYR A 464 -18.01 -2.21 11.87
CA TYR A 464 -17.38 -3.31 11.15
C TYR A 464 -16.24 -3.98 11.96
N GLN A 465 -15.42 -3.21 12.68
CA GLN A 465 -14.43 -3.71 13.65
C GLN A 465 -14.92 -4.92 14.47
N LYS A 466 -16.14 -4.84 15.03
CA LYS A 466 -16.69 -5.86 15.93
C LYS A 466 -17.04 -7.17 15.22
N TYR A 467 -17.36 -7.09 13.92
CA TYR A 467 -17.86 -8.22 13.14
C TYR A 467 -16.90 -8.68 12.04
N ALA A 468 -15.78 -7.99 11.80
CA ALA A 468 -14.85 -8.30 10.70
C ALA A 468 -14.35 -9.76 10.71
N SER A 469 -13.79 -10.26 11.82
CA SER A 469 -13.36 -11.67 11.93
C SER A 469 -14.53 -12.63 11.70
N LEU A 470 -15.63 -12.42 12.42
CA LEU A 470 -16.85 -13.23 12.34
C LEU A 470 -17.43 -13.28 10.92
N TRP A 471 -17.34 -12.18 10.17
CA TRP A 471 -17.78 -12.07 8.78
C TRP A 471 -16.83 -12.80 7.83
N MET A 472 -15.54 -12.54 7.93
CA MET A 472 -14.47 -13.07 7.08
C MET A 472 -14.30 -14.59 7.22
N GLU A 473 -14.47 -15.13 8.42
CA GLU A 473 -14.49 -16.57 8.70
C GLU A 473 -15.84 -17.23 8.34
N SER A 474 -16.88 -16.44 8.04
CA SER A 474 -18.23 -16.97 7.83
C SER A 474 -18.39 -17.76 6.53
N LEU A 475 -19.18 -18.83 6.59
CA LEU A 475 -19.60 -19.58 5.41
C LEU A 475 -20.29 -18.68 4.34
N PRO A 476 -21.16 -17.71 4.68
CA PRO A 476 -21.64 -16.71 3.73
C PRO A 476 -20.54 -15.96 2.95
N CYS A 477 -19.49 -15.45 3.62
CA CYS A 477 -18.38 -14.77 2.94
C CYS A 477 -17.67 -15.73 1.97
N ARG A 478 -17.32 -16.94 2.45
CA ARG A 478 -16.66 -17.97 1.63
C ARG A 478 -17.50 -18.38 0.41
N LEU A 479 -18.81 -18.51 0.55
CA LEU A 479 -19.74 -18.81 -0.55
C LEU A 479 -19.91 -17.64 -1.54
N LEU A 480 -19.86 -16.39 -1.07
CA LEU A 480 -19.88 -15.22 -1.97
C LEU A 480 -18.62 -15.13 -2.83
N GLY A 481 -17.45 -15.41 -2.26
CA GLY A 481 -16.20 -15.52 -3.03
C GLY A 481 -16.23 -16.62 -4.07
N CYS A 482 -16.73 -17.81 -3.69
CA CYS A 482 -16.97 -18.93 -4.61
C CYS A 482 -17.93 -18.55 -5.75
N LEU A 483 -19.00 -17.80 -5.46
CA LEU A 483 -19.98 -17.34 -6.46
C LEU A 483 -19.36 -16.34 -7.43
N ALA A 484 -18.57 -15.39 -6.92
CA ALA A 484 -17.90 -14.39 -7.73
C ALA A 484 -16.85 -15.02 -8.66
N MET A 485 -16.04 -15.94 -8.15
CA MET A 485 -15.04 -16.71 -8.91
C MET A 485 -15.70 -17.56 -10.01
N LEU A 486 -16.76 -18.30 -9.67
CA LEU A 486 -17.54 -19.05 -10.65
C LEU A 486 -18.07 -18.15 -11.77
N SER A 487 -18.53 -16.94 -11.42
CA SER A 487 -19.05 -15.97 -12.39
C SER A 487 -17.98 -15.47 -13.37
N THR A 488 -16.78 -15.13 -12.89
CA THR A 488 -15.73 -14.53 -13.74
C THR A 488 -15.16 -15.56 -14.71
N GLU A 489 -14.77 -16.72 -14.19
CA GLU A 489 -14.10 -17.75 -14.99
C GLU A 489 -15.03 -18.34 -16.06
N VAL A 490 -16.30 -18.59 -15.71
CA VAL A 490 -17.30 -19.06 -16.68
C VAL A 490 -17.55 -17.99 -17.74
N SER A 491 -17.66 -16.71 -17.39
CA SER A 491 -17.83 -15.65 -18.40
C SER A 491 -16.62 -15.55 -19.34
N VAL A 492 -15.38 -15.58 -18.87
CA VAL A 492 -14.17 -15.53 -19.74
C VAL A 492 -14.10 -16.74 -20.67
N LEU A 493 -14.35 -17.95 -20.16
CA LEU A 493 -14.33 -19.18 -20.97
C LEU A 493 -15.47 -19.19 -22.01
N LEU A 494 -16.65 -18.67 -21.66
CA LEU A 494 -17.77 -18.52 -22.60
C LEU A 494 -17.51 -17.45 -23.67
N LEU A 495 -16.87 -16.32 -23.31
CA LEU A 495 -16.40 -15.32 -24.26
C LEU A 495 -15.41 -15.96 -25.25
N THR A 496 -14.39 -16.68 -24.75
CA THR A 496 -13.39 -17.37 -25.57
C THR A 496 -14.02 -18.42 -26.50
N TYR A 497 -15.01 -19.19 -26.03
CA TYR A 497 -15.77 -20.08 -26.90
C TYR A 497 -16.53 -19.31 -28.00
N LEU A 498 -17.19 -18.20 -27.66
CA LEU A 498 -17.92 -17.36 -28.61
C LEU A 498 -17.00 -16.76 -29.69
N THR A 499 -15.77 -16.35 -29.35
CA THR A 499 -14.81 -15.83 -30.34
C THR A 499 -14.31 -16.93 -31.26
N LEU A 500 -13.98 -18.11 -30.74
CA LEU A 500 -13.54 -19.27 -31.52
C LEU A 500 -14.66 -19.79 -32.46
N GLU A 501 -15.92 -19.81 -32.03
CA GLU A 501 -17.07 -20.14 -32.89
C GLU A 501 -17.15 -19.20 -34.11
N LYS A 502 -16.83 -17.91 -33.96
CA LYS A 502 -16.81 -16.95 -35.07
C LYS A 502 -15.56 -17.04 -35.93
N PHE A 503 -14.39 -17.22 -35.32
CA PHE A 503 -13.13 -17.42 -36.03
C PHE A 503 -13.23 -18.59 -37.02
N LEU A 504 -13.70 -19.76 -36.56
CA LEU A 504 -13.84 -20.95 -37.42
C LEU A 504 -14.81 -20.70 -38.60
N VAL A 505 -15.94 -20.04 -38.35
CA VAL A 505 -16.97 -19.78 -39.39
C VAL A 505 -16.51 -18.74 -40.43
N ILE A 506 -15.69 -17.76 -40.03
CA ILE A 506 -15.26 -16.66 -40.91
C ILE A 506 -13.98 -17.01 -41.67
N VAL A 507 -13.00 -17.64 -41.02
CA VAL A 507 -11.69 -17.96 -41.62
C VAL A 507 -11.74 -19.27 -42.43
N PHE A 508 -12.58 -20.23 -42.04
CA PHE A 508 -12.70 -21.53 -42.71
C PHE A 508 -14.13 -21.84 -43.21
N PRO A 509 -14.71 -20.98 -44.09
CA PRO A 509 -16.13 -21.03 -44.44
C PRO A 509 -16.59 -22.33 -45.10
N PHE A 510 -15.67 -23.04 -45.78
CA PHE A 510 -15.91 -24.33 -46.45
C PHE A 510 -15.54 -25.56 -45.59
N SER A 511 -15.05 -25.38 -44.37
CA SER A 511 -14.76 -26.52 -43.49
C SER A 511 -16.06 -27.05 -42.87
N ASN A 512 -16.21 -28.38 -42.79
CA ASN A 512 -17.32 -29.02 -42.10
C ASN A 512 -17.21 -28.96 -40.56
N VAL A 513 -16.28 -28.16 -40.01
CA VAL A 513 -15.99 -28.01 -38.58
C VAL A 513 -16.99 -27.03 -37.92
N ARG A 514 -18.29 -27.22 -38.17
CA ARG A 514 -19.36 -26.49 -37.48
C ARG A 514 -19.92 -27.38 -36.36
N PRO A 515 -19.77 -27.02 -35.07
CA PRO A 515 -20.29 -27.83 -33.99
C PRO A 515 -21.83 -27.92 -34.08
N GLY A 516 -22.33 -29.16 -34.10
CA GLY A 516 -23.77 -29.43 -34.09
C GLY A 516 -24.39 -29.07 -32.73
N LYS A 517 -25.71 -28.85 -32.69
CA LYS A 517 -26.44 -28.41 -31.47
C LYS A 517 -26.10 -29.23 -30.21
N ARG A 518 -25.91 -30.54 -30.35
CA ARG A 518 -25.49 -31.44 -29.24
C ARG A 518 -24.05 -31.19 -28.80
N GLN A 519 -23.11 -31.00 -29.72
CA GLN A 519 -21.70 -30.70 -29.42
C GLN A 519 -21.56 -29.35 -28.73
N THR A 520 -22.22 -28.30 -29.22
CA THR A 520 -22.27 -26.99 -28.54
C THR A 520 -22.83 -27.11 -27.12
N ALA A 521 -23.89 -27.90 -26.90
CA ALA A 521 -24.43 -28.14 -25.56
C ALA A 521 -23.42 -28.84 -24.63
N PHE A 522 -22.73 -29.88 -25.10
CA PHE A 522 -21.69 -30.55 -24.31
C PHE A 522 -20.51 -29.63 -23.97
N ILE A 523 -20.05 -28.79 -24.91
CA ILE A 523 -18.96 -27.83 -24.67
C ILE A 523 -19.39 -26.80 -23.60
N LEU A 524 -20.60 -26.25 -23.70
CA LEU A 524 -21.12 -25.28 -22.74
C LEU A 524 -21.31 -25.88 -21.34
N ILE A 525 -21.73 -27.15 -21.23
CA ILE A 525 -21.78 -27.88 -19.96
C ILE A 525 -20.35 -28.10 -19.41
N GLY A 526 -19.40 -28.47 -20.26
CA GLY A 526 -17.99 -28.64 -19.88
C GLY A 526 -17.36 -27.37 -19.31
N ILE A 527 -17.66 -26.20 -19.90
CA ILE A 527 -17.21 -24.89 -19.39
C ILE A 527 -17.77 -24.61 -17.99
N TRP A 528 -19.05 -24.89 -17.74
CA TRP A 528 -19.64 -24.74 -16.40
C TRP A 528 -19.04 -25.70 -15.37
N ILE A 529 -18.74 -26.95 -15.76
CA ILE A 529 -18.06 -27.91 -14.88
C ILE A 529 -16.63 -27.44 -14.57
N ALA A 530 -15.89 -26.93 -15.56
CA ALA A 530 -14.54 -26.41 -15.36
C ALA A 530 -14.53 -25.19 -14.41
N GLY A 531 -15.43 -24.22 -14.61
CA GLY A 531 -15.57 -23.08 -13.72
C GLY A 531 -16.00 -23.45 -12.30
N LEU A 532 -16.88 -24.44 -12.15
CA LEU A 532 -17.27 -24.97 -10.83
C LEU A 532 -16.13 -25.67 -10.11
N LEU A 533 -15.29 -26.44 -10.83
CA LEU A 533 -14.09 -27.04 -10.26
C LEU A 533 -13.11 -25.96 -9.80
N ILE A 534 -12.86 -24.92 -10.60
CA ILE A 534 -11.98 -23.80 -10.24
C ILE A 534 -12.50 -23.07 -8.98
N ALA A 535 -13.82 -22.83 -8.89
CA ALA A 535 -14.41 -22.16 -7.73
C ALA A 535 -14.38 -23.02 -6.44
N VAL A 536 -14.47 -24.36 -6.56
CA VAL A 536 -14.60 -25.29 -5.42
C VAL A 536 -13.26 -25.86 -4.93
N ILE A 537 -12.23 -25.96 -5.78
CA ILE A 537 -10.89 -26.48 -5.40
C ILE A 537 -10.33 -25.88 -4.09
N PRO A 538 -10.42 -24.56 -3.82
CA PRO A 538 -9.90 -23.97 -2.58
C PRO A 538 -10.58 -24.43 -1.29
N PHE A 539 -11.72 -25.13 -1.35
CA PHE A 539 -12.37 -25.74 -0.18
C PHE A 539 -11.85 -27.14 0.15
N TRP A 540 -11.06 -27.78 -0.72
CA TRP A 540 -10.65 -29.19 -0.53
C TRP A 540 -9.61 -29.35 0.59
N ASN A 541 -8.70 -28.39 0.75
CA ASN A 541 -7.56 -28.48 1.67
C ASN A 541 -7.32 -27.14 2.36
N GLU A 542 -7.88 -26.97 3.55
CA GLU A 542 -7.74 -25.74 4.35
C GLU A 542 -6.29 -25.54 4.85
N ASP A 543 -5.49 -26.60 5.03
CA ASP A 543 -4.08 -26.50 5.42
C ASP A 543 -3.18 -25.93 4.30
N TYR A 544 -3.60 -26.05 3.03
CA TYR A 544 -2.84 -25.58 1.85
C TYR A 544 -3.35 -24.25 1.28
N PHE A 545 -4.66 -24.00 1.38
CA PHE A 545 -5.31 -22.80 0.83
C PHE A 545 -5.68 -21.75 1.90
N GLY A 546 -5.72 -22.13 3.18
CA GLY A 546 -6.23 -21.30 4.26
C GLY A 546 -7.70 -20.88 4.02
N ASN A 547 -8.09 -19.75 4.61
CA ASN A 547 -9.40 -19.14 4.33
C ASN A 547 -9.40 -18.38 2.99
N PHE A 548 -9.18 -19.09 1.87
CA PHE A 548 -8.94 -18.53 0.52
C PHE A 548 -9.99 -17.53 0.00
N TYR A 549 -11.21 -17.56 0.51
CA TYR A 549 -12.28 -16.62 0.14
C TYR A 549 -12.60 -15.58 1.22
N GLY A 550 -11.93 -15.63 2.38
CA GLY A 550 -12.20 -14.78 3.55
C GLY A 550 -10.99 -14.03 4.08
N LYS A 551 -9.94 -13.80 3.27
CA LYS A 551 -8.79 -13.00 3.68
C LYS A 551 -9.02 -11.47 3.56
N ASN A 552 -10.01 -11.02 2.79
CA ASN A 552 -10.44 -9.61 2.71
C ASN A 552 -11.94 -9.44 2.98
N GLY A 553 -12.39 -8.23 3.34
CA GLY A 553 -13.79 -7.98 3.72
C GLY A 553 -14.82 -8.21 2.61
N VAL A 554 -14.42 -8.00 1.35
CA VAL A 554 -15.29 -8.14 0.15
C VAL A 554 -15.32 -9.59 -0.39
N CYS A 555 -14.60 -10.50 0.27
CA CYS A 555 -14.58 -11.94 0.02
C CYS A 555 -14.09 -12.35 -1.39
N PHE A 556 -13.27 -11.53 -2.07
CA PHE A 556 -12.83 -11.78 -3.44
C PHE A 556 -11.36 -12.28 -3.49
N PRO A 557 -11.03 -13.35 -4.24
CA PRO A 557 -9.73 -14.03 -4.16
C PRO A 557 -8.60 -13.36 -5.00
N LEU A 558 -8.39 -12.04 -4.88
CA LEU A 558 -7.30 -11.33 -5.56
C LEU A 558 -6.12 -11.04 -4.61
N TYR A 559 -5.09 -11.88 -4.70
CA TYR A 559 -3.95 -11.88 -3.78
C TYR A 559 -2.72 -11.15 -4.32
N TYR A 560 -2.58 -9.87 -3.94
CA TYR A 560 -1.42 -9.06 -4.29
C TYR A 560 -0.22 -9.25 -3.35
N GLU A 561 -0.46 -9.36 -2.04
CA GLU A 561 0.53 -9.05 -1.00
C GLU A 561 1.66 -10.08 -0.88
N GLN A 562 2.74 -9.69 -0.20
CA GLN A 562 4.06 -10.30 -0.33
C GLN A 562 4.32 -11.50 0.61
N THR A 563 3.47 -11.70 1.64
CA THR A 563 3.76 -12.53 2.82
C THR A 563 2.63 -13.50 3.20
N GLU A 564 1.97 -14.08 2.19
CA GLU A 564 0.93 -15.11 2.36
C GLU A 564 1.33 -16.48 1.76
N ASP A 565 0.60 -17.52 2.16
CA ASP A 565 0.84 -18.94 1.85
C ASP A 565 1.07 -19.18 0.36
N THR A 566 2.21 -19.81 0.03
CA THR A 566 2.67 -20.03 -1.35
C THR A 566 1.67 -20.80 -2.20
N GLY A 567 0.88 -21.71 -1.60
CA GLY A 567 -0.21 -22.42 -2.27
C GLY A 567 -1.36 -21.50 -2.69
N SER A 568 -1.89 -20.71 -1.75
CA SER A 568 -2.99 -19.77 -1.99
C SER A 568 -2.65 -18.72 -3.06
N LYS A 569 -1.46 -18.09 -2.96
CA LYS A 569 -1.00 -17.08 -3.92
C LYS A 569 -0.69 -17.71 -5.28
N GLY A 570 -0.05 -18.87 -5.30
CA GLY A 570 0.25 -19.61 -6.53
C GLY A 570 -1.01 -19.99 -7.33
N TYR A 571 -2.08 -20.40 -6.64
CA TYR A 571 -3.35 -20.74 -7.27
C TYR A 571 -4.06 -19.52 -7.87
N SER A 572 -4.21 -18.43 -7.09
CA SER A 572 -4.79 -17.17 -7.55
C SER A 572 -4.09 -16.65 -8.82
N LEU A 573 -2.75 -16.63 -8.81
CA LEU A 573 -1.95 -16.18 -9.93
C LEU A 573 -2.05 -17.15 -11.13
N GLY A 574 -2.09 -18.46 -10.90
CA GLY A 574 -2.28 -19.46 -11.95
C GLY A 574 -3.60 -19.32 -12.71
N ILE A 575 -4.68 -18.91 -12.04
CA ILE A 575 -5.96 -18.64 -12.71
C ILE A 575 -5.97 -17.25 -13.36
N PHE A 576 -5.79 -16.17 -12.58
CA PHE A 576 -5.97 -14.80 -13.09
C PHE A 576 -4.87 -14.34 -14.06
N LEU A 577 -3.62 -14.80 -13.92
CA LEU A 577 -2.52 -14.47 -14.84
C LEU A 577 -2.17 -15.63 -15.80
N GLY A 578 -2.54 -16.87 -15.49
CA GLY A 578 -2.38 -18.00 -16.40
C GLY A 578 -3.58 -18.18 -17.34
N VAL A 579 -4.69 -18.70 -16.81
CA VAL A 579 -5.90 -19.05 -17.59
C VAL A 579 -6.50 -17.83 -18.30
N ASN A 580 -6.77 -16.75 -17.56
CA ASN A 580 -7.47 -15.58 -18.13
C ASN A 580 -6.59 -14.76 -19.09
N PHE A 581 -5.28 -14.71 -18.88
CA PHE A 581 -4.36 -14.10 -19.84
C PHE A 581 -4.24 -14.93 -21.13
N LEU A 582 -4.15 -16.26 -21.03
CA LEU A 582 -4.14 -17.14 -22.20
C LEU A 582 -5.46 -17.04 -23.00
N ALA A 583 -6.61 -17.00 -22.31
CA ALA A 583 -7.91 -16.75 -22.90
C ALA A 583 -7.93 -15.40 -23.66
N PHE A 584 -7.45 -14.33 -23.03
CA PHE A 584 -7.33 -13.01 -23.65
C PHE A 584 -6.43 -13.00 -24.91
N LEU A 585 -5.28 -13.67 -24.87
CA LEU A 585 -4.40 -13.81 -26.04
C LEU A 585 -5.09 -14.58 -27.19
N ILE A 586 -5.83 -15.65 -26.88
CA ILE A 586 -6.60 -16.42 -27.87
C ILE A 586 -7.70 -15.55 -28.50
N ILE A 587 -8.42 -14.75 -27.68
CA ILE A 587 -9.43 -13.78 -28.14
C ILE A 587 -8.79 -12.78 -29.11
N VAL A 588 -7.72 -12.09 -28.71
CA VAL A 588 -7.04 -11.06 -29.52
C VAL A 588 -6.50 -11.64 -30.83
N PHE A 589 -5.83 -12.79 -30.79
CA PHE A 589 -5.32 -13.47 -31.99
C PHE A 589 -6.47 -13.87 -32.95
N SER A 590 -7.55 -14.43 -32.41
CA SER A 590 -8.73 -14.83 -33.19
C SER A 590 -9.39 -13.65 -33.90
N TYR A 591 -9.33 -12.44 -33.33
CA TYR A 591 -9.90 -11.24 -33.94
C TYR A 591 -8.98 -10.54 -34.94
N ILE A 592 -7.67 -10.47 -34.69
CA ILE A 592 -6.71 -9.95 -35.68
C ILE A 592 -6.79 -10.78 -36.97
N THR A 593 -6.76 -12.11 -36.84
CA THR A 593 -6.86 -13.03 -37.98
C THR A 593 -8.22 -12.95 -38.69
N MET A 594 -9.33 -12.87 -37.96
CA MET A 594 -10.67 -12.65 -38.50
C MET A 594 -10.77 -11.34 -39.29
N PHE A 595 -10.22 -10.24 -38.76
CA PHE A 595 -10.24 -8.92 -39.41
C PHE A 595 -9.40 -8.91 -40.69
N CYS A 596 -8.17 -9.44 -40.65
CA CYS A 596 -7.33 -9.60 -41.85
C CYS A 596 -7.98 -10.50 -42.91
N SER A 597 -8.69 -11.55 -42.50
CA SER A 597 -9.46 -12.42 -43.41
C SER A 597 -10.57 -11.63 -44.12
N ILE A 598 -11.39 -10.88 -43.37
CA ILE A 598 -12.47 -10.06 -43.92
C ILE A 598 -11.93 -9.01 -44.90
N GLN A 599 -10.84 -8.31 -44.56
CA GLN A 599 -10.19 -7.35 -45.46
C GLN A 599 -9.69 -8.02 -46.76
N LYS A 600 -9.07 -9.20 -46.66
CA LYS A 600 -8.59 -9.95 -47.83
C LYS A 600 -9.74 -10.37 -48.75
N THR A 601 -10.83 -10.90 -48.20
CA THR A 601 -12.03 -11.27 -48.98
C THR A 601 -12.68 -10.05 -49.64
N ALA A 602 -12.74 -8.91 -48.94
CA ALA A 602 -13.27 -7.66 -49.49
C ALA A 602 -12.44 -7.08 -50.65
N LEU A 603 -11.12 -7.31 -50.66
CA LEU A 603 -10.23 -6.90 -51.76
C LEU A 603 -10.33 -7.83 -52.99
N GLN A 604 -10.73 -9.10 -52.83
CA GLN A 604 -10.70 -10.10 -53.89
C GLN A 604 -12.03 -10.25 -54.66
N THR A 605 -13.14 -9.66 -54.21
CA THR A 605 -14.46 -9.81 -54.87
C THR A 605 -15.32 -8.54 -54.82
N SER A 606 -15.53 -7.90 -55.97
CA SER A 606 -16.25 -6.61 -56.08
C SER A 606 -17.78 -6.72 -56.03
N GLU A 607 -18.37 -7.81 -56.55
CA GLU A 607 -19.84 -8.00 -56.58
C GLU A 607 -20.45 -8.24 -55.19
N VAL A 608 -19.66 -8.69 -54.21
CA VAL A 608 -20.12 -9.11 -52.87
C VAL A 608 -20.35 -7.91 -51.93
N ARG A 609 -20.28 -6.67 -52.43
CA ARG A 609 -20.32 -5.39 -51.69
C ARG A 609 -21.48 -5.26 -50.68
N ASN A 610 -22.66 -5.80 -50.98
CA ASN A 610 -23.81 -5.78 -50.06
C ASN A 610 -23.68 -6.77 -48.88
N HIS A 611 -22.98 -7.89 -49.07
CA HIS A 611 -22.65 -8.82 -47.97
C HIS A 611 -21.51 -8.25 -47.12
N ILE A 612 -20.45 -7.73 -47.76
CA ILE A 612 -19.32 -7.06 -47.10
C ILE A 612 -19.81 -5.97 -46.13
N GLY A 613 -20.81 -5.16 -46.53
CA GLY A 613 -21.41 -4.16 -45.64
C GLY A 613 -22.03 -4.72 -44.36
N ARG A 614 -22.61 -5.93 -44.40
CA ARG A 614 -23.17 -6.59 -43.21
C ARG A 614 -22.09 -7.21 -42.34
N ASP A 615 -21.06 -7.79 -42.94
CA ASP A 615 -19.99 -8.49 -42.24
C ASP A 615 -18.99 -7.51 -41.59
N VAL A 616 -18.71 -6.35 -42.22
CA VAL A 616 -17.95 -5.24 -41.61
C VAL A 616 -18.69 -4.63 -40.41
N VAL A 617 -20.01 -4.48 -40.47
CA VAL A 617 -20.81 -4.03 -39.32
C VAL A 617 -20.78 -5.04 -38.17
N MET A 618 -20.70 -6.34 -38.46
CA MET A 618 -20.48 -7.37 -37.42
C MET A 618 -19.06 -7.32 -36.87
N ALA A 619 -18.03 -7.15 -37.71
CA ALA A 619 -16.63 -7.03 -37.27
C ALA A 619 -16.41 -5.84 -36.33
N ASN A 620 -16.90 -4.65 -36.70
CA ASN A 620 -16.83 -3.46 -35.86
C ASN A 620 -17.57 -3.63 -34.52
N ARG A 621 -18.68 -4.38 -34.51
CA ARG A 621 -19.40 -4.73 -33.26
C ARG A 621 -18.54 -5.63 -32.35
N PHE A 622 -17.87 -6.62 -32.91
CA PHE A 622 -16.99 -7.50 -32.14
C PHE A 622 -15.74 -6.78 -31.63
N PHE A 623 -15.18 -5.83 -32.39
CA PHE A 623 -14.08 -4.97 -31.92
C PHE A 623 -14.43 -4.27 -30.60
N PHE A 624 -15.62 -3.67 -30.49
CA PHE A 624 -16.06 -3.03 -29.24
C PHE A 624 -16.23 -4.01 -28.06
N ILE A 625 -16.55 -5.27 -28.32
CA ILE A 625 -16.65 -6.32 -27.29
C ILE A 625 -15.26 -6.68 -26.75
N VAL A 626 -14.28 -6.89 -27.63
CA VAL A 626 -12.88 -7.14 -27.24
C VAL A 626 -12.31 -5.94 -26.49
N PHE A 627 -12.62 -4.74 -26.95
CA PHE A 627 -12.10 -3.51 -26.37
C PHE A 627 -12.64 -3.26 -24.94
N SER A 628 -13.92 -3.56 -24.67
CA SER A 628 -14.46 -3.48 -23.31
C SER A 628 -13.86 -4.55 -22.38
N ASP A 629 -13.74 -5.79 -22.86
CA ASP A 629 -13.15 -6.90 -22.09
C ASP A 629 -11.68 -6.61 -21.76
N ALA A 630 -10.89 -6.16 -22.75
CA ALA A 630 -9.50 -5.72 -22.57
C ALA A 630 -9.36 -4.63 -21.49
N ILE A 631 -10.20 -3.60 -21.51
CA ILE A 631 -10.15 -2.50 -20.53
C ILE A 631 -10.46 -3.01 -19.11
N CYS A 632 -11.33 -4.00 -18.96
CA CYS A 632 -11.65 -4.58 -17.64
C CYS A 632 -10.51 -5.46 -17.10
N TRP A 633 -9.81 -6.20 -17.97
CA TRP A 633 -8.74 -7.12 -17.57
C TRP A 633 -7.33 -6.51 -17.50
N ILE A 634 -7.02 -5.45 -18.25
CA ILE A 634 -5.70 -4.77 -18.19
C ILE A 634 -5.29 -4.40 -16.76
N PRO A 635 -6.15 -3.79 -15.92
CA PRO A 635 -5.81 -3.52 -14.51
C PRO A 635 -5.42 -4.79 -13.74
N VAL A 636 -6.14 -5.90 -13.92
CA VAL A 636 -5.87 -7.19 -13.26
C VAL A 636 -4.50 -7.74 -13.69
N PHE A 637 -4.19 -7.72 -14.99
CA PHE A 637 -2.89 -8.19 -15.50
C PHE A 637 -1.74 -7.31 -15.02
N VAL A 638 -1.88 -5.98 -15.08
CA VAL A 638 -0.85 -5.03 -14.62
C VAL A 638 -0.57 -5.19 -13.13
N THR A 639 -1.60 -5.32 -12.28
CA THR A 639 -1.38 -5.55 -10.84
C THR A 639 -0.73 -6.91 -10.58
N ASN A 640 -1.14 -7.99 -11.26
CA ASN A 640 -0.49 -9.30 -11.07
C ASN A 640 0.99 -9.29 -11.50
N ILE A 641 1.34 -8.58 -12.57
CA ILE A 641 2.74 -8.41 -13.02
C ILE A 641 3.55 -7.58 -12.00
N LEU A 642 2.99 -6.49 -11.47
CA LEU A 642 3.66 -5.68 -10.43
C LEU A 642 3.91 -6.46 -9.12
N SER A 643 3.02 -7.39 -8.76
CA SER A 643 3.21 -8.30 -7.62
C SER A 643 4.42 -9.22 -7.82
N LEU A 644 4.60 -9.77 -9.03
CA LEU A 644 5.78 -10.57 -9.39
C LEU A 644 7.07 -9.74 -9.38
N LEU A 645 7.00 -8.45 -9.73
CA LEU A 645 8.11 -7.50 -9.66
C LEU A 645 8.39 -6.98 -8.23
N ARG A 646 7.70 -7.49 -7.21
CA ARG A 646 7.84 -7.11 -5.78
C ARG A 646 7.61 -5.63 -5.47
N VAL A 647 6.85 -4.93 -6.31
CA VAL A 647 6.38 -3.56 -6.02
C VAL A 647 5.30 -3.62 -4.92
N GLU A 648 5.08 -2.54 -4.18
CA GLU A 648 3.94 -2.42 -3.25
C GLU A 648 2.79 -1.68 -3.95
N ILE A 649 1.57 -2.23 -3.86
CA ILE A 649 0.36 -1.59 -4.43
C ILE A 649 -0.59 -1.18 -3.31
N PRO A 650 -1.06 0.09 -3.30
CA PRO A 650 -2.11 0.53 -2.39
C PRO A 650 -3.39 -0.30 -2.55
N GLY A 651 -3.95 -0.81 -1.44
CA GLY A 651 -5.20 -1.60 -1.45
C GLY A 651 -6.43 -0.83 -1.98
N THR A 652 -6.35 0.51 -2.06
CA THR A 652 -7.36 1.32 -2.77
C THR A 652 -7.48 0.94 -4.25
N ILE A 653 -6.39 0.49 -4.89
CA ILE A 653 -6.41 0.02 -6.29
C ILE A 653 -7.12 -1.34 -6.40
N THR A 654 -6.90 -2.27 -5.46
CA THR A 654 -7.56 -3.59 -5.48
C THR A 654 -9.08 -3.46 -5.31
N SER A 655 -9.51 -2.51 -4.48
CA SER A 655 -10.93 -2.11 -4.31
C SER A 655 -11.59 -1.72 -5.63
N TRP A 656 -10.98 -0.79 -6.38
CA TRP A 656 -11.49 -0.38 -7.68
C TRP A 656 -11.52 -1.54 -8.70
N ILE A 657 -10.56 -2.45 -8.64
CA ILE A 657 -10.54 -3.63 -9.52
C ILE A 657 -11.71 -4.57 -9.22
N VAL A 658 -11.89 -4.96 -7.96
CA VAL A 658 -12.94 -5.91 -7.53
C VAL A 658 -14.35 -5.34 -7.71
N ILE A 659 -14.57 -4.07 -7.37
CA ILE A 659 -15.91 -3.48 -7.30
C ILE A 659 -16.34 -2.80 -8.62
N PHE A 660 -15.40 -2.24 -9.37
CA PHE A 660 -15.70 -1.46 -10.57
C PHE A 660 -15.22 -2.12 -11.86
N PHE A 661 -13.91 -2.34 -12.05
CA PHE A 661 -13.39 -2.80 -13.35
C PHE A 661 -13.86 -4.21 -13.72
N LEU A 662 -13.76 -5.18 -12.80
CA LEU A 662 -14.12 -6.56 -13.07
C LEU A 662 -15.63 -6.73 -13.36
N PRO A 663 -16.57 -6.15 -12.59
CA PRO A 663 -18.00 -6.35 -12.82
C PRO A 663 -18.60 -5.48 -13.93
N VAL A 664 -17.91 -4.42 -14.37
CA VAL A 664 -18.34 -3.59 -15.52
C VAL A 664 -18.41 -4.39 -16.82
N ASN A 665 -17.58 -5.43 -16.98
CA ASN A 665 -17.64 -6.32 -18.15
C ASN A 665 -19.03 -7.00 -18.27
N SER A 666 -19.48 -7.63 -17.18
CA SER A 666 -20.80 -8.27 -17.06
C SER A 666 -21.97 -7.28 -17.17
N ALA A 667 -21.75 -5.99 -16.87
CA ALA A 667 -22.72 -4.92 -17.07
C ALA A 667 -22.85 -4.48 -18.54
N LEU A 668 -21.74 -4.47 -19.29
CA LEU A 668 -21.67 -4.05 -20.70
C LEU A 668 -22.10 -5.16 -21.67
N ASN A 669 -21.88 -6.43 -21.33
CA ASN A 669 -22.26 -7.59 -22.13
C ASN A 669 -23.71 -7.52 -22.68
N PRO A 670 -24.76 -7.24 -21.88
CA PRO A 670 -26.13 -7.03 -22.36
C PRO A 670 -26.26 -6.02 -23.51
N VAL A 671 -25.57 -4.88 -23.40
CA VAL A 671 -25.61 -3.78 -24.36
C VAL A 671 -24.99 -4.20 -25.68
N LEU A 672 -23.76 -4.73 -25.60
CA LEU A 672 -22.93 -5.09 -26.73
C LEU A 672 -23.48 -6.31 -27.49
N TYR A 673 -23.93 -7.34 -26.77
CA TYR A 673 -24.47 -8.56 -27.37
C TYR A 673 -25.93 -8.46 -27.83
N THR A 674 -26.73 -7.48 -27.38
CA THR A 674 -28.16 -7.42 -27.74
C THR A 674 -28.63 -6.05 -28.25
N LEU A 675 -28.46 -4.98 -27.48
CA LEU A 675 -29.07 -3.66 -27.80
C LEU A 675 -28.55 -3.04 -29.11
N THR A 676 -27.31 -3.32 -29.50
CA THR A 676 -26.69 -2.82 -30.75
C THR A 676 -27.22 -3.49 -32.03
N THR A 677 -28.07 -4.52 -31.95
CA THR A 677 -28.53 -5.30 -33.11
C THR A 677 -29.63 -4.58 -33.91
N SER A 678 -29.60 -4.64 -35.25
CA SER A 678 -30.68 -4.12 -36.13
C SER A 678 -32.06 -4.66 -35.74
N LEU A 679 -32.19 -5.97 -35.58
CA LEU A 679 -33.42 -6.65 -35.13
C LEU A 679 -33.99 -6.13 -33.80
N PHE A 680 -33.17 -5.51 -32.95
CA PHE A 680 -33.65 -4.82 -31.74
C PHE A 680 -34.21 -3.44 -32.10
N LYS A 681 -33.47 -2.62 -32.87
CA LYS A 681 -33.94 -1.32 -33.37
C LYS A 681 -35.28 -1.47 -34.10
N ASP A 682 -35.38 -2.42 -35.03
CA ASP A 682 -36.58 -2.65 -35.85
C ASP A 682 -37.80 -3.03 -34.99
N LYS A 683 -37.60 -3.90 -33.98
CA LYS A 683 -38.69 -4.31 -33.07
C LYS A 683 -39.05 -3.25 -32.03
N VAL A 684 -38.11 -2.45 -31.56
CA VAL A 684 -38.39 -1.29 -30.71
C VAL A 684 -39.18 -0.25 -31.50
N ILE A 685 -38.80 0.02 -32.76
CA ILE A 685 -39.57 0.88 -33.68
C ILE A 685 -40.99 0.32 -33.89
N GLN A 686 -41.15 -0.98 -34.16
CA GLN A 686 -42.48 -1.61 -34.27
C GLN A 686 -43.31 -1.50 -32.98
N LEU A 687 -42.71 -1.67 -31.80
CA LEU A 687 -43.40 -1.53 -30.51
C LEU A 687 -43.80 -0.07 -30.22
N LEU A 688 -42.92 0.89 -30.51
CA LEU A 688 -43.21 2.33 -30.43
C LEU A 688 -44.33 2.73 -31.41
N HIS A 689 -44.32 2.22 -32.64
CA HIS A 689 -45.42 2.42 -33.61
C HIS A 689 -46.72 1.76 -33.12
N LYS A 690 -46.67 0.57 -32.51
CA LYS A 690 -47.84 -0.11 -31.93
C LYS A 690 -48.43 0.68 -30.74
N HIS A 691 -47.59 1.36 -29.95
CA HIS A 691 -48.04 2.28 -28.90
C HIS A 691 -48.59 3.60 -29.46
N ARG A 692 -47.92 4.24 -30.44
CA ARG A 692 -48.46 5.43 -31.14
C ARG A 692 -49.81 5.14 -31.79
N GLY A 693 -49.95 4.01 -32.48
CA GLY A 693 -51.20 3.56 -33.09
C GLY A 693 -52.32 3.36 -32.06
N LYS A 694 -52.04 2.70 -30.93
CA LYS A 694 -52.99 2.59 -29.81
C LYS A 694 -53.37 3.94 -29.21
N SER A 695 -52.43 4.88 -29.10
CA SER A 695 -52.70 6.23 -28.59
C SER A 695 -53.66 7.00 -29.49
N ILE A 696 -53.39 7.03 -30.80
CA ILE A 696 -54.23 7.70 -31.81
C ILE A 696 -55.65 7.10 -31.83
N PHE A 697 -55.80 5.78 -31.74
CA PHE A 697 -57.11 5.14 -31.68
C PHE A 697 -57.89 5.46 -30.38
N LYS A 698 -57.19 5.57 -29.25
CA LYS A 698 -57.82 5.98 -27.96
C LYS A 698 -58.23 7.46 -27.97
N MET A 699 -57.51 8.30 -28.71
CA MET A 699 -57.82 9.72 -28.89
C MET A 699 -59.01 9.93 -29.83
N LYS A 700 -59.05 9.28 -31.00
CA LYS A 700 -60.18 9.39 -31.93
C LYS A 700 -61.52 8.94 -31.31
N LYS A 701 -61.53 7.89 -30.47
CA LYS A 701 -62.76 7.43 -29.81
C LYS A 701 -63.22 8.29 -28.61
N LYS A 702 -62.58 9.43 -28.34
CA LYS A 702 -62.93 10.34 -27.23
C LYS A 702 -63.23 11.79 -27.65
N VAL A 703 -63.26 12.07 -28.96
CA VAL A 703 -63.43 13.43 -29.53
C VAL A 703 -64.64 13.54 -30.47
N SER A 704 -65.36 12.45 -30.75
CA SER A 704 -66.57 12.45 -31.60
C SER A 704 -67.84 12.95 -30.89
N ALA A 705 -67.71 13.95 -30.01
CA ALA A 705 -68.82 14.63 -29.35
C ALA A 705 -68.47 16.11 -29.11
N SER A 706 -69.39 16.99 -29.52
CA SER A 706 -69.42 18.45 -29.32
C SER A 706 -68.46 19.31 -30.18
N ILE A 707 -69.01 20.46 -30.63
CA ILE A 707 -68.37 21.61 -31.32
C ILE A 707 -67.95 21.32 -32.78
N VAL A 708 -68.56 21.81 -33.88
CA VAL A 708 -69.40 23.01 -34.23
C VAL A 708 -68.56 24.23 -34.71
N TRP A 709 -68.24 24.25 -36.02
CA TRP A 709 -67.80 25.38 -36.90
C TRP A 709 -66.53 26.18 -36.47
N ALA A 710 -65.80 26.90 -37.33
CA ALA A 710 -66.02 27.33 -38.73
C ALA A 710 -64.72 27.26 -39.60
N ASP A 711 -64.73 27.91 -40.77
CA ASP A 711 -63.79 27.85 -41.91
C ASP A 711 -62.34 28.34 -41.61
N ASP A 712 -61.30 28.10 -42.43
CA ASP A 712 -61.17 27.52 -43.80
C ASP A 712 -59.83 26.69 -43.88
N SER A 713 -59.15 26.25 -44.96
CA SER A 713 -59.19 26.53 -46.41
C SER A 713 -58.56 25.43 -47.31
N LEU A 714 -58.40 25.77 -48.60
CA LEU A 714 -57.42 25.28 -49.61
C LEU A 714 -56.47 24.15 -49.14
N LYS A 715 -56.46 22.92 -49.70
CA LYS A 715 -56.49 22.44 -51.11
C LYS A 715 -55.37 23.04 -51.98
N LEU A 716 -54.63 22.34 -52.86
CA LEU A 716 -54.59 20.94 -53.33
C LEU A 716 -53.18 20.34 -52.98
N GLY A 717 -52.69 19.13 -53.33
CA GLY A 717 -52.96 18.16 -54.41
C GLY A 717 -52.22 18.53 -55.72
N VAL A 718 -51.70 17.62 -56.56
CA VAL A 718 -51.64 16.14 -56.56
C VAL A 718 -50.57 15.68 -57.60
N ASN A 719 -49.86 14.56 -57.37
CA ASN A 719 -49.03 13.79 -58.35
C ASN A 719 -47.80 14.49 -59.01
N LYS A 720 -46.86 13.85 -59.74
CA LYS A 720 -46.23 12.49 -59.75
C LYS A 720 -45.14 12.47 -60.87
N ILE A 721 -44.27 11.45 -60.90
CA ILE A 721 -43.36 11.05 -62.03
C ILE A 721 -41.97 11.75 -62.11
N THR A 722 -40.96 10.92 -62.41
CA THR A 722 -39.54 11.19 -62.74
C THR A 722 -39.22 10.52 -64.10
N PRO A 723 -38.02 10.63 -64.73
CA PRO A 723 -36.84 11.48 -64.49
C PRO A 723 -36.44 12.33 -65.74
N GLY A 724 -35.25 12.95 -65.77
CA GLY A 724 -34.67 13.53 -66.99
C GLY A 724 -33.37 14.31 -66.74
N ASP A 725 -32.31 14.04 -67.52
CA ASP A 725 -30.96 14.57 -67.29
C ASP A 725 -30.71 16.01 -67.76
N SER A 726 -29.91 16.73 -66.97
CA SER A 726 -28.96 17.79 -67.39
C SER A 726 -29.47 19.07 -68.08
N VAL A 727 -29.01 20.24 -67.59
CA VAL A 727 -28.09 21.16 -68.30
C VAL A 727 -27.70 22.33 -67.35
N ARG A 728 -26.68 23.09 -67.76
CA ARG A 728 -25.93 24.10 -66.97
C ARG A 728 -26.74 25.34 -66.55
N LYS A 729 -26.18 26.03 -65.53
CA LYS A 729 -26.40 27.46 -65.22
C LYS A 729 -26.32 28.35 -66.48
N PRO A 730 -26.90 29.55 -66.43
CA PRO A 730 -26.04 30.75 -66.38
C PRO A 730 -26.27 31.61 -65.12
N LEU A 731 -25.51 32.71 -65.01
CA LEU A 731 -25.62 33.71 -63.94
C LEU A 731 -26.65 34.78 -64.31
N SER A 732 -27.30 35.31 -63.27
CA SER A 732 -27.52 36.76 -63.07
C SER A 732 -27.50 37.03 -61.58
#